data_AF-A0A3N0XFV3-F1
#
_entry.id   AF-A0A3N0XFV3-F1
#
_cell.length_a   1.000
_cell.length_b   1.000
_cell.length_c   1.000
_cell.angle_alpha   90.00
_cell.angle_beta   90.00
_cell.angle_gamma   90.00
#
_symmetry.space_group_name_H-M   'P 1'
#
loop_
_entity.id
_entity.type
_entity.pdbx_description
1 polymer ?
#
loop_
_entity_poly.entity_id
_entity_poly.type
_entity_poly.pdbx_seq_one_letter_code
_entity_poly.pdbx_strand_id
1 'polypeptide(L)'
;MHLSSSTPFEHGNPKMRLVTFVGCLMLAFADVGETIQPRNPGWTGSLLVVPMDGSHWTGVKAVAEEMGRRGHKVMVVIPEVSVLLGPGKHYTTRTFPVPYGQQQLDELQARNAEVMESKQLPLLEKISTRISNMRKFVDLQRATAESLLLNQELVDFLRKQNFDAVLTSPAVPTGAILAYNLSLPAVYMLRGLPCGLDSTATACPNPPSYVPRFFTHNSDRMSFRQRVLNVLVSILEPLLCRLIYWSTEDVASRFLQRDVSVAEILRSGALWLLRYDFSLEFPKPLMPNMVLIGGINCAMKRPLTKNPSGKSGWTGKLLVVPIDGSHWTGVKAVAEEMGRRGHTVIVVIPEISMRLGPGKHYITKTFPVPYGQDLINQMMVEHVRELTAPGQSLLKSVTSKVVHLRKVFNCMDSTTESLFKNQELIEFLKDQNFDAVLTDPALPMGAILAYNLSVPAVYMLRGMPCGLDATATACPNPLSYIPRFLTRNSDRMSFGQRTLKLLVSMLEPLECKFIYCPFEKLTSNFLQRDVSLTEILSTGAIWLMRYDFSLEFPKLLMPNMILIGALEQSPSGKSGWTGKLLVVPMDGSHWTGVKAVAEEMGRRGHTVIVVIPEISMRLGPGKHYITKTFPVPYELELFNEILTKHVRELTAPDQSLLEIVTSTFSNMKTMFNLMASTSESLFKNQELIEFLRAQNFDAVLTDPALPMGAILAYNLSVPAVYMLRGMPCGLDSAATACPDPLSYVPRFMTQHSDRMSFGQRVWNVLVSMLEPLVCKVFYLSYKDVTYNFLQRDVSLIEILSTGAVWLMRYDFSLEFPKPLMPNMQLIGGINCEIKNPLMKVSITFTLFT
;
A
#
# COMPACT_ATOMS: atom_id res chain seq x y z
N MET A 1 -11.85 -10.34 58.27
CA MET A 1 -12.06 -8.93 57.90
C MET A 1 -12.23 -8.89 56.41
N HIS A 2 -13.50 -8.86 55.99
CA HIS A 2 -13.99 -9.25 54.68
C HIS A 2 -14.51 -8.02 53.93
N LEU A 3 -14.14 -7.90 52.66
CA LEU A 3 -14.88 -7.11 51.69
C LEU A 3 -15.82 -8.06 50.94
N SER A 4 -17.12 -7.94 51.24
CA SER A 4 -18.23 -8.51 50.48
C SER A 4 -19.32 -7.45 50.27
N SER A 5 -19.91 -7.50 49.07
CA SER A 5 -21.32 -7.20 48.74
C SER A 5 -21.92 -5.81 48.96
N SER A 6 -22.50 -5.24 47.90
CA SER A 6 -23.96 -4.93 47.86
C SER A 6 -24.41 -4.47 46.46
N THR A 7 -25.22 -5.31 45.82
CA THR A 7 -26.36 -4.97 44.93
C THR A 7 -27.53 -4.42 45.79
N PRO A 8 -28.79 -4.22 45.31
CA PRO A 8 -29.40 -3.84 44.01
C PRO A 8 -30.41 -2.67 44.18
N PHE A 9 -31.12 -2.22 43.14
CA PHE A 9 -32.53 -1.81 43.28
C PHE A 9 -33.33 -1.99 41.99
N GLU A 10 -34.56 -2.46 42.19
CA GLU A 10 -35.51 -3.06 41.26
C GLU A 10 -36.87 -2.31 41.41
N HIS A 11 -37.83 -2.64 40.54
CA HIS A 11 -39.27 -2.28 40.50
C HIS A 11 -39.64 -0.96 39.75
N GLY A 12 -40.66 -0.91 38.87
CA GLY A 12 -41.78 -1.84 38.66
C GLY A 12 -42.50 -1.68 37.30
N ASN A 13 -43.43 -2.61 37.08
CA ASN A 13 -44.14 -2.97 35.84
C ASN A 13 -45.51 -2.21 35.72
N PRO A 14 -46.46 -2.56 34.82
CA PRO A 14 -46.76 -1.94 33.51
C PRO A 14 -48.16 -1.28 33.41
N LYS A 15 -48.41 -0.47 32.36
CA LYS A 15 -49.56 -0.58 31.41
C LYS A 15 -49.77 0.69 30.57
N MET A 16 -49.79 0.47 29.25
CA MET A 16 -50.60 1.14 28.21
C MET A 16 -50.83 2.66 28.31
N ARG A 17 -50.16 3.40 27.41
CA ARG A 17 -50.85 4.11 26.31
C ARG A 17 -50.06 3.94 25.00
N LEU A 18 -50.21 2.75 24.46
CA LEU A 18 -50.21 2.45 23.03
C LEU A 18 -51.25 3.38 22.39
N VAL A 19 -50.83 4.38 21.59
CA VAL A 19 -51.58 5.06 20.50
C VAL A 19 -50.89 6.37 20.06
N THR A 20 -50.02 7.00 20.87
CA THR A 20 -49.33 8.25 20.45
C THR A 20 -47.89 8.05 19.95
N PHE A 21 -47.28 6.87 20.16
CA PHE A 21 -45.91 6.57 19.70
C PHE A 21 -45.84 5.95 18.30
N VAL A 22 -46.98 5.56 17.72
CA VAL A 22 -47.07 4.98 16.36
C VAL A 22 -47.23 6.06 15.27
N GLY A 23 -47.54 7.31 15.64
CA GLY A 23 -47.68 8.44 14.71
C GLY A 23 -46.37 9.16 14.34
N CYS A 24 -45.37 9.16 15.22
CA CYS A 24 -44.08 9.82 14.95
C CYS A 24 -42.98 8.87 14.42
N LEU A 25 -43.19 7.55 14.46
CA LEU A 25 -42.26 6.58 13.88
C LEU A 25 -42.49 6.33 12.38
N MET A 26 -43.62 6.78 11.83
CA MET A 26 -43.96 6.67 10.40
C MET A 26 -43.66 7.95 9.58
N LEU A 27 -43.11 9.00 10.20
CA LEU A 27 -42.65 10.22 9.51
C LEU A 27 -41.14 10.49 9.67
N ALA A 28 -40.38 9.55 10.26
CA ALA A 28 -38.92 9.55 10.29
C ALA A 28 -38.28 8.45 9.40
N PHE A 29 -39.10 7.72 8.63
CA PHE A 29 -38.66 6.67 7.68
C PHE A 29 -39.12 6.92 6.23
N ALA A 30 -39.51 8.16 5.91
CA ALA A 30 -39.95 8.53 4.57
C ALA A 30 -39.29 9.85 4.12
N ASP A 31 -37.96 9.90 4.10
CA ASP A 31 -37.23 10.69 3.09
C ASP A 31 -35.74 10.31 3.00
N VAL A 32 -35.44 9.08 2.55
CA VAL A 32 -34.24 8.80 1.73
C VAL A 32 -34.65 7.77 0.69
N GLY A 33 -35.70 8.12 -0.04
CA GLY A 33 -36.17 7.45 -1.24
C GLY A 33 -35.79 8.25 -2.48
N GLU A 34 -34.54 8.72 -2.59
CA GLU A 34 -34.06 9.20 -3.89
C GLU A 34 -33.50 8.02 -4.68
N THR A 35 -34.30 7.62 -5.65
CA THR A 35 -33.95 6.83 -6.84
C THR A 35 -32.48 6.97 -7.23
N ILE A 36 -31.72 5.88 -7.08
CA ILE A 36 -30.41 5.73 -7.70
C ILE A 36 -30.66 5.61 -9.22
N GLN A 37 -30.54 6.74 -9.91
CA GLN A 37 -30.44 6.79 -11.36
C GLN A 37 -29.09 6.16 -11.82
N PRO A 38 -29.02 5.56 -13.01
CA PRO A 38 -27.80 4.95 -13.53
C PRO A 38 -26.67 5.96 -13.71
N ARG A 39 -25.43 5.47 -13.53
CA ARG A 39 -24.14 6.18 -13.59
C ARG A 39 -24.01 7.18 -14.75
N ASN A 40 -23.67 8.44 -14.42
CA ASN A 40 -23.08 9.42 -15.34
C ASN A 40 -21.59 9.69 -14.98
N PRO A 41 -20.65 9.78 -15.94
CA PRO A 41 -19.21 9.89 -15.69
C PRO A 41 -18.71 11.36 -15.53
N GLY A 42 -19.52 12.26 -14.98
CA GLY A 42 -19.21 13.69 -14.82
C GLY A 42 -19.34 14.19 -13.38
N TRP A 43 -18.67 13.57 -12.41
CA TRP A 43 -18.78 13.97 -11.01
C TRP A 43 -17.96 15.24 -10.72
N THR A 44 -18.66 16.36 -10.54
CA THR A 44 -18.11 17.63 -10.05
C THR A 44 -18.51 17.86 -8.60
N GLY A 45 -17.58 17.64 -7.68
CA GLY A 45 -17.73 17.96 -6.24
C GLY A 45 -17.34 19.40 -5.87
N SER A 46 -17.77 19.85 -4.69
CA SER A 46 -17.50 21.17 -4.10
C SER A 46 -16.51 21.04 -2.92
N LEU A 47 -15.31 21.63 -3.04
CA LEU A 47 -14.24 21.52 -2.05
C LEU A 47 -13.93 22.87 -1.41
N LEU A 48 -13.99 22.92 -0.08
CA LEU A 48 -13.46 24.04 0.71
C LEU A 48 -11.99 23.77 1.06
N VAL A 49 -11.12 24.74 0.85
CA VAL A 49 -9.71 24.67 1.23
C VAL A 49 -9.42 25.77 2.25
N VAL A 50 -8.97 25.35 3.44
CA VAL A 50 -8.52 26.27 4.50
C VAL A 50 -7.03 25.97 4.73
N PRO A 51 -6.12 26.68 4.06
CA PRO A 51 -4.71 26.34 4.11
C PRO A 51 -4.02 26.92 5.36
N MET A 52 -2.89 26.30 5.69
CA MET A 52 -1.87 26.92 6.54
C MET A 52 -0.86 27.62 5.63
N ASP A 53 -0.47 28.83 5.99
CA ASP A 53 0.53 29.63 5.28
C ASP A 53 1.95 29.02 5.35
N GLY A 54 2.84 29.47 4.47
CA GLY A 54 4.21 28.97 4.35
C GLY A 54 4.31 27.66 3.57
N SER A 55 5.35 26.85 3.82
CA SER A 55 5.69 25.65 3.02
C SER A 55 4.62 24.54 3.03
N HIS A 56 3.65 24.60 3.95
CA HIS A 56 2.51 23.69 3.96
C HIS A 56 1.56 23.96 2.78
N TRP A 57 1.48 25.20 2.32
CA TRP A 57 0.60 25.60 1.22
C TRP A 57 1.00 24.99 -0.12
N THR A 58 2.30 24.84 -0.44
CA THR A 58 2.76 24.41 -1.77
C THR A 58 2.08 23.13 -2.27
N GLY A 59 1.98 22.11 -1.40
CA GLY A 59 1.33 20.84 -1.75
C GLY A 59 -0.21 20.96 -1.82
N VAL A 60 -0.81 21.71 -0.88
CA VAL A 60 -2.26 21.93 -0.85
C VAL A 60 -2.72 22.72 -2.08
N LYS A 61 -1.94 23.73 -2.51
CA LYS A 61 -2.19 24.51 -3.73
C LYS A 61 -2.21 23.62 -4.97
N ALA A 62 -1.24 22.72 -5.11
CA ALA A 62 -1.17 21.81 -6.25
C ALA A 62 -2.44 20.94 -6.33
N VAL A 63 -2.90 20.41 -5.19
CA VAL A 63 -4.15 19.64 -5.12
C VAL A 63 -5.37 20.51 -5.46
N ALA A 64 -5.43 21.73 -4.92
CA ALA A 64 -6.55 22.65 -5.17
C ALA A 64 -6.66 23.06 -6.66
N GLU A 65 -5.53 23.38 -7.31
CA GLU A 65 -5.48 23.69 -8.75
C GLU A 65 -5.92 22.49 -9.58
N GLU A 66 -5.42 21.29 -9.27
CA GLU A 66 -5.74 20.08 -10.04
C GLU A 66 -7.20 19.66 -9.89
N MET A 67 -7.78 19.78 -8.69
CA MET A 67 -9.20 19.56 -8.46
C MET A 67 -10.04 20.54 -9.27
N GLY A 68 -9.68 21.83 -9.23
CA GLY A 68 -10.34 22.85 -10.04
C GLY A 68 -10.26 22.59 -11.54
N ARG A 69 -9.07 22.24 -12.04
CA ARG A 69 -8.82 21.92 -13.45
C ARG A 69 -9.67 20.74 -13.94
N ARG A 70 -9.99 19.80 -13.05
CA ARG A 70 -10.85 18.64 -13.33
C ARG A 70 -12.35 18.95 -13.25
N GLY A 71 -12.73 20.21 -13.01
CA GLY A 71 -14.12 20.67 -12.99
C GLY A 71 -14.77 20.70 -11.61
N HIS A 72 -14.02 20.45 -10.53
CA HIS A 72 -14.55 20.62 -9.17
C HIS A 72 -14.71 22.10 -8.80
N LYS A 73 -15.77 22.45 -8.07
CA LYS A 73 -15.92 23.79 -7.50
C LYS A 73 -15.00 23.90 -6.29
N VAL A 74 -13.88 24.60 -6.44
CA VAL A 74 -12.90 24.78 -5.34
C VAL A 74 -12.93 26.22 -4.84
N MET A 75 -13.07 26.38 -3.53
CA MET A 75 -12.96 27.67 -2.83
C MET A 75 -11.84 27.61 -1.80
N VAL A 76 -10.87 28.52 -1.93
CA VAL A 76 -9.75 28.67 -0.99
C VAL A 76 -9.98 29.92 -0.15
N VAL A 77 -10.00 29.75 1.18
CA VAL A 77 -10.21 30.87 2.12
C VAL A 77 -8.87 31.25 2.76
N ILE A 78 -8.40 32.47 2.54
CA ILE A 78 -7.05 32.93 2.95
C ILE A 78 -7.12 34.30 3.67
N PRO A 79 -6.21 34.62 4.59
CA PRO A 79 -6.13 35.97 5.14
C PRO A 79 -5.67 36.98 4.08
N GLU A 80 -6.03 38.25 4.24
CA GLU A 80 -5.59 39.35 3.37
C GLU A 80 -4.06 39.57 3.38
N VAL A 81 -3.42 39.24 4.51
CA VAL A 81 -1.97 39.32 4.72
C VAL A 81 -1.42 37.91 4.90
N SER A 82 -0.44 37.53 4.10
CA SER A 82 0.14 36.18 4.10
C SER A 82 1.57 36.15 3.52
N VAL A 83 2.28 35.05 3.74
CA VAL A 83 3.62 34.81 3.20
C VAL A 83 3.54 34.26 1.78
N LEU A 84 2.87 33.13 1.59
CA LEU A 84 2.84 32.38 0.32
C LEU A 84 1.43 32.17 -0.22
N LEU A 85 0.39 32.51 0.55
CA LEU A 85 -0.99 32.35 0.10
C LEU A 85 -1.30 33.38 -0.99
N GLY A 86 -2.12 32.99 -1.94
CA GLY A 86 -2.48 33.85 -3.06
C GLY A 86 -3.46 33.16 -4.00
N PRO A 87 -4.06 33.92 -4.94
CA PRO A 87 -5.04 33.39 -5.86
C PRO A 87 -4.45 32.33 -6.81
N GLY A 88 -5.34 31.51 -7.37
CA GLY A 88 -5.03 30.45 -8.32
C GLY A 88 -5.79 30.57 -9.63
N LYS A 89 -5.44 29.73 -10.60
CA LYS A 89 -6.04 29.75 -11.94
C LYS A 89 -7.35 28.96 -12.00
N HIS A 90 -7.45 27.88 -11.22
CA HIS A 90 -8.55 26.93 -11.32
C HIS A 90 -9.43 26.88 -10.07
N TYR A 91 -9.27 27.79 -9.11
CA TYR A 91 -10.12 27.89 -7.93
C TYR A 91 -10.51 29.33 -7.64
N THR A 92 -11.57 29.50 -6.84
CA THR A 92 -11.99 30.80 -6.33
C THR A 92 -11.30 31.10 -5.01
N THR A 93 -10.96 32.36 -4.77
CA THR A 93 -10.33 32.79 -3.52
C THR A 93 -11.26 33.72 -2.75
N ARG A 94 -11.41 33.47 -1.45
CA ARG A 94 -12.14 34.35 -0.53
C ARG A 94 -11.16 34.84 0.54
N THR A 95 -11.03 36.16 0.67
CA THR A 95 -10.15 36.77 1.66
C THR A 95 -10.89 37.16 2.93
N PHE A 96 -10.18 37.25 4.05
CA PHE A 96 -10.70 37.80 5.30
C PHE A 96 -9.64 38.67 6.01
N PRO A 97 -10.06 39.73 6.72
CA PRO A 97 -9.15 40.67 7.36
C PRO A 97 -8.46 40.03 8.57
N VAL A 98 -7.25 40.49 8.86
CA VAL A 98 -6.45 40.06 10.03
C VAL A 98 -5.89 41.30 10.76
N PRO A 99 -5.65 41.22 12.09
CA PRO A 99 -5.29 42.39 12.90
C PRO A 99 -3.80 42.79 12.80
N TYR A 100 -3.06 42.26 11.83
CA TYR A 100 -1.63 42.49 11.65
C TYR A 100 -1.32 42.83 10.18
N GLY A 101 -0.25 43.62 9.96
CA GLY A 101 0.20 44.03 8.62
C GLY A 101 1.37 43.19 8.09
N GLN A 102 1.66 43.30 6.79
CA GLN A 102 2.75 42.58 6.11
C GLN A 102 4.12 42.81 6.77
N GLN A 103 4.40 44.04 7.23
CA GLN A 103 5.66 44.38 7.89
C GLN A 103 5.94 43.49 9.12
N GLN A 104 4.93 43.23 9.96
CA GLN A 104 5.11 42.39 11.16
C GLN A 104 5.46 40.95 10.79
N LEU A 105 4.89 40.44 9.68
CA LEU A 105 5.16 39.12 9.16
C LEU A 105 6.58 39.02 8.59
N ASP A 106 6.97 39.99 7.77
CA ASP A 106 8.30 40.07 7.14
C ASP A 106 9.41 40.18 8.22
N GLU A 107 9.21 41.00 9.26
CA GLU A 107 10.14 41.11 10.38
C GLU A 107 10.30 39.81 11.18
N LEU A 108 9.24 39.01 11.31
CA LEU A 108 9.31 37.70 11.97
C LEU A 108 10.09 36.71 11.11
N GLN A 109 9.89 36.74 9.78
CA GLN A 109 10.62 35.88 8.84
C GLN A 109 12.10 36.20 8.80
N ALA A 110 12.45 37.49 8.70
CA ALA A 110 13.84 37.95 8.70
C ALA A 110 14.57 37.52 9.99
N ARG A 111 13.94 37.75 11.16
CA ARG A 111 14.49 37.32 12.46
C ARG A 111 14.67 35.80 12.55
N ASN A 112 13.76 35.02 11.97
CA ASN A 112 13.89 33.56 11.95
C ASN A 112 15.04 33.10 11.05
N ALA A 113 15.19 33.70 9.87
CA ALA A 113 16.30 33.40 8.95
C ALA A 113 17.65 33.73 9.60
N GLU A 114 17.79 34.90 10.22
CA GLU A 114 19.01 35.33 10.90
C GLU A 114 19.43 34.36 12.01
N VAL A 115 18.48 33.89 12.84
CA VAL A 115 18.76 32.91 13.90
C VAL A 115 19.17 31.54 13.33
N MET A 116 18.63 31.15 12.18
CA MET A 116 19.02 29.90 11.51
C MET A 116 20.42 29.98 10.89
N GLU A 117 20.80 31.14 10.35
CA GLU A 117 22.09 31.36 9.69
C GLU A 117 23.21 31.72 10.67
N SER A 118 22.86 32.24 11.86
CA SER A 118 23.79 32.67 12.89
C SER A 118 24.60 31.52 13.50
N LYS A 119 25.85 31.38 13.06
CA LYS A 119 26.86 30.54 13.74
C LYS A 119 27.38 31.16 15.03
N GLN A 120 27.24 32.47 15.22
CA GLN A 120 27.95 33.25 16.26
C GLN A 120 27.16 33.55 17.55
N LEU A 121 25.83 33.43 17.59
CA LEU A 121 25.08 33.75 18.82
C LEU A 121 25.34 32.72 19.96
N PRO A 122 25.48 33.16 21.23
CA PRO A 122 25.53 32.29 22.41
C PRO A 122 24.30 31.36 22.50
N LEU A 123 24.48 30.15 23.04
CA LEU A 123 23.42 29.13 23.09
C LEU A 123 22.16 29.60 23.85
N LEU A 124 22.33 30.30 24.98
CA LEU A 124 21.20 30.80 25.78
C LEU A 124 20.42 31.89 25.05
N GLU A 125 21.11 32.76 24.31
CA GLU A 125 20.49 33.79 23.49
C GLU A 125 19.75 33.17 22.31
N LYS A 126 20.32 32.15 21.66
CA LYS A 126 19.62 31.34 20.64
C LYS A 126 18.36 30.69 21.19
N ILE A 127 18.40 30.12 22.40
CA ILE A 127 17.24 29.48 23.03
C ILE A 127 16.17 30.54 23.35
N SER A 128 16.54 31.65 23.98
CA SER A 128 15.62 32.74 24.33
C SER A 128 14.94 33.32 23.10
N THR A 129 15.71 33.63 22.05
CA THR A 129 15.18 34.17 20.79
C THR A 129 14.28 33.15 20.08
N ARG A 130 14.62 31.85 20.08
CA ARG A 130 13.74 30.80 19.53
C ARG A 130 12.40 30.70 20.27
N ILE A 131 12.42 30.77 21.60
CA ILE A 131 11.19 30.76 22.41
C ILE A 131 10.34 32.00 22.10
N SER A 132 10.96 33.18 22.04
CA SER A 132 10.29 34.44 21.69
C SER A 132 9.65 34.39 20.30
N ASN A 133 10.40 33.93 19.29
CA ASN A 133 9.91 33.80 17.92
C ASN A 133 8.77 32.78 17.81
N MET A 134 8.88 31.64 18.51
CA MET A 134 7.82 30.63 18.55
C MET A 134 6.55 31.19 19.18
N ARG A 135 6.66 31.98 20.27
CA ARG A 135 5.51 32.64 20.89
C ARG A 135 4.82 33.60 19.92
N LYS A 136 5.58 34.48 19.25
CA LYS A 136 5.05 35.40 18.23
C LYS A 136 4.37 34.66 17.07
N PHE A 137 4.96 33.55 16.61
CA PHE A 137 4.37 32.72 15.59
C PHE A 137 3.02 32.14 16.04
N VAL A 138 2.96 31.57 17.25
CA VAL A 138 1.71 31.04 17.82
C VAL A 138 0.66 32.14 17.98
N ASP A 139 1.05 33.34 18.41
CA ASP A 139 0.13 34.47 18.56
C ASP A 139 -0.45 34.93 17.22
N LEU A 140 0.37 35.00 16.15
CA LEU A 140 -0.12 35.28 14.80
C LEU A 140 -1.09 34.20 14.33
N GLN A 141 -0.75 32.92 14.48
CA GLN A 141 -1.64 31.80 14.10
C GLN A 141 -2.98 31.85 14.84
N ARG A 142 -2.97 32.19 16.14
CA ARG A 142 -4.18 32.39 16.93
C ARG A 142 -5.02 33.54 16.37
N ALA A 143 -4.40 34.70 16.13
CA ALA A 143 -5.10 35.86 15.60
C ALA A 143 -5.73 35.59 14.22
N THR A 144 -5.02 34.88 13.34
CA THR A 144 -5.56 34.42 12.05
C THR A 144 -6.76 33.48 12.26
N ALA A 145 -6.65 32.53 13.19
CA ALA A 145 -7.73 31.58 13.48
C ALA A 145 -8.98 32.28 14.03
N GLU A 146 -8.82 33.22 14.98
CA GLU A 146 -9.92 34.00 15.53
C GLU A 146 -10.59 34.86 14.44
N SER A 147 -9.80 35.49 13.58
CA SER A 147 -10.32 36.35 12.50
C SER A 147 -11.16 35.58 11.47
N LEU A 148 -10.88 34.29 11.27
CA LEU A 148 -11.69 33.40 10.44
C LEU A 148 -12.91 32.87 11.21
N LEU A 149 -12.67 32.20 12.34
CA LEU A 149 -13.67 31.39 13.05
C LEU A 149 -14.71 32.26 13.75
N LEU A 150 -14.34 33.42 14.28
CA LEU A 150 -15.26 34.32 14.98
C LEU A 150 -15.92 35.34 14.04
N ASN A 151 -15.60 35.29 12.73
CA ASN A 151 -16.30 36.09 11.73
C ASN A 151 -17.60 35.40 11.31
N GLN A 152 -18.68 35.74 12.01
CA GLN A 152 -19.99 35.13 11.83
C GLN A 152 -20.51 35.26 10.37
N GLU A 153 -20.30 36.43 9.74
CA GLU A 153 -20.71 36.66 8.35
C GLU A 153 -20.02 35.70 7.39
N LEU A 154 -18.70 35.52 7.54
CA LEU A 154 -17.92 34.61 6.71
C LEU A 154 -18.29 33.16 6.96
N VAL A 155 -18.42 32.74 8.22
CA VAL A 155 -18.80 31.36 8.57
C VAL A 155 -20.21 31.04 8.04
N ASP A 156 -21.16 31.95 8.16
CA ASP A 156 -22.52 31.78 7.63
C ASP A 156 -22.54 31.76 6.10
N PHE A 157 -21.69 32.57 5.46
CA PHE A 157 -21.48 32.48 4.01
C PHE A 157 -20.96 31.10 3.60
N LEU A 158 -19.93 30.58 4.28
CA LEU A 158 -19.34 29.27 3.98
C LEU A 158 -20.33 28.12 4.23
N ARG A 159 -21.16 28.21 5.28
CA ARG A 159 -22.21 27.23 5.58
C ARG A 159 -23.22 27.12 4.43
N LYS A 160 -23.56 28.25 3.78
CA LYS A 160 -24.51 28.30 2.66
C LYS A 160 -23.96 27.76 1.33
N GLN A 161 -22.65 27.49 1.23
CA GLN A 161 -22.03 27.04 -0.02
C GLN A 161 -22.18 25.53 -0.30
N ASN A 162 -22.68 24.73 0.66
CA ASN A 162 -22.87 23.28 0.55
C ASN A 162 -21.63 22.54 0.02
N PHE A 163 -20.51 22.66 0.73
CA PHE A 163 -19.29 21.93 0.38
C PHE A 163 -19.41 20.44 0.71
N ASP A 164 -18.72 19.59 -0.05
CA ASP A 164 -18.68 18.14 0.17
C ASP A 164 -17.57 17.72 1.15
N ALA A 165 -16.49 18.50 1.24
CA ALA A 165 -15.33 18.22 2.09
C ALA A 165 -14.50 19.48 2.36
N VAL A 166 -13.62 19.41 3.37
CA VAL A 166 -12.61 20.44 3.68
C VAL A 166 -11.21 19.88 3.52
N LEU A 167 -10.37 20.47 2.67
CA LEU A 167 -8.93 20.18 2.57
C LEU A 167 -8.14 21.17 3.43
N THR A 168 -7.36 20.68 4.39
CA THR A 168 -6.58 21.52 5.31
C THR A 168 -5.30 20.82 5.79
N SER A 169 -4.33 21.59 6.27
CA SER A 169 -3.22 21.04 7.05
C SER A 169 -3.60 21.06 8.54
N PRO A 170 -3.58 19.94 9.28
CA PRO A 170 -3.95 19.91 10.69
C PRO A 170 -2.85 20.43 11.62
N ALA A 171 -1.69 20.87 11.10
CA ALA A 171 -0.62 21.47 11.91
C ALA A 171 -1.08 22.77 12.59
N VAL A 172 -1.90 23.56 11.90
CA VAL A 172 -2.67 24.68 12.46
C VAL A 172 -4.14 24.32 12.25
N PRO A 173 -4.86 23.84 13.29
CA PRO A 173 -6.13 23.14 13.10
C PRO A 173 -7.33 24.06 12.84
N THR A 174 -7.14 25.31 12.39
CA THR A 174 -8.23 26.24 12.06
C THR A 174 -9.21 25.65 11.05
N GLY A 175 -8.70 25.07 9.94
CA GLY A 175 -9.54 24.40 8.96
C GLY A 175 -10.22 23.13 9.50
N ALA A 176 -9.57 22.44 10.43
CA ALA A 176 -10.14 21.25 11.08
C ALA A 176 -11.29 21.63 12.03
N ILE A 177 -11.13 22.70 12.81
CA ILE A 177 -12.16 23.27 13.68
C ILE A 177 -13.36 23.73 12.85
N LEU A 178 -13.12 24.43 11.74
CA LEU A 178 -14.20 24.87 10.85
C LEU A 178 -14.93 23.67 10.23
N ALA A 179 -14.21 22.66 9.75
CA ALA A 179 -14.81 21.44 9.21
C ALA A 179 -15.70 20.74 10.25
N TYR A 180 -15.22 20.68 11.51
CA TYR A 180 -15.97 20.12 12.63
C TYR A 180 -17.27 20.88 12.91
N ASN A 181 -17.24 22.22 12.91
CA ASN A 181 -18.45 23.04 13.08
C ASN A 181 -19.44 22.87 11.93
N LEU A 182 -18.95 22.82 10.69
CA LEU A 182 -19.78 22.68 9.50
C LEU A 182 -20.26 21.23 9.27
N SER A 183 -19.86 20.28 10.13
CA SER A 183 -20.13 18.85 9.97
C SER A 183 -19.66 18.29 8.62
N LEU A 184 -18.54 18.81 8.11
CA LEU A 184 -17.95 18.41 6.84
C LEU A 184 -16.82 17.39 7.05
N PRO A 185 -16.67 16.40 6.17
CA PRO A 185 -15.55 15.48 6.24
C PRO A 185 -14.24 16.23 5.95
N ALA A 186 -13.30 16.14 6.89
CA ALA A 186 -12.00 16.78 6.76
C ALA A 186 -10.98 15.86 6.08
N VAL A 187 -10.29 16.38 5.06
CA VAL A 187 -9.14 15.77 4.38
C VAL A 187 -7.89 16.49 4.87
N TYR A 188 -7.05 15.78 5.62
CA TYR A 188 -5.85 16.33 6.21
C TYR A 188 -4.63 16.06 5.34
N MET A 189 -3.86 17.10 5.01
CA MET A 189 -2.63 16.98 4.25
C MET A 189 -1.42 17.49 5.05
N LEU A 190 -0.51 16.59 5.41
CA LEU A 190 0.66 16.92 6.23
C LEU A 190 1.77 15.88 6.16
N ARG A 191 2.95 16.21 6.70
CA ARG A 191 4.01 15.22 6.94
C ARG A 191 3.86 14.50 8.29
N GLY A 192 3.47 15.21 9.35
CA GLY A 192 3.31 14.64 10.69
C GLY A 192 3.01 15.75 11.68
N LEU A 193 2.49 15.40 12.85
CA LEU A 193 2.23 16.35 13.94
C LEU A 193 3.25 16.16 15.06
N PRO A 194 3.58 17.23 15.81
CA PRO A 194 4.35 17.10 17.04
C PRO A 194 3.69 16.10 18.00
N CYS A 195 4.49 15.55 18.92
CA CYS A 195 4.02 14.73 20.06
C CYS A 195 3.10 13.54 19.69
N GLY A 196 3.15 13.08 18.44
CA GLY A 196 2.37 11.93 17.96
C GLY A 196 0.86 12.18 17.91
N LEU A 197 0.42 13.45 17.85
CA LEU A 197 -1.00 13.81 17.87
C LEU A 197 -1.78 13.21 16.69
N ASP A 198 -1.14 13.06 15.54
CA ASP A 198 -1.67 12.35 14.38
C ASP A 198 -1.99 10.88 14.71
N SER A 199 -1.08 10.21 15.42
CA SER A 199 -1.24 8.81 15.84
C SER A 199 -2.34 8.67 16.90
N THR A 200 -2.40 9.58 17.87
CA THR A 200 -3.46 9.61 18.89
C THR A 200 -4.84 9.90 18.29
N ALA A 201 -4.90 10.79 17.29
CA ALA A 201 -6.15 11.14 16.61
C ALA A 201 -6.67 10.00 15.73
N THR A 202 -5.77 9.26 15.07
CA THR A 202 -6.12 8.13 14.19
C THR A 202 -6.23 6.79 14.92
N ALA A 203 -5.85 6.74 16.21
CA ALA A 203 -5.64 5.50 16.96
C ALA A 203 -4.60 4.56 16.31
N CYS A 204 -3.67 5.11 15.52
CA CYS A 204 -2.51 4.40 14.99
C CYS A 204 -1.59 3.95 16.13
N PRO A 205 -1.18 2.67 16.19
CA PRO A 205 -0.12 2.25 17.10
C PRO A 205 1.17 3.05 16.85
N ASN A 206 1.74 3.61 17.92
CA ASN A 206 3.00 4.36 17.86
C ASN A 206 3.96 3.90 18.97
N PRO A 207 4.56 2.69 18.87
CA PRO A 207 5.31 2.11 19.97
C PRO A 207 6.70 2.76 20.17
N PRO A 208 7.01 3.30 21.36
CA PRO A 208 8.30 3.95 21.62
C PRO A 208 9.50 2.99 21.64
N SER A 209 9.29 1.67 21.57
CA SER A 209 10.38 0.69 21.54
C SER A 209 11.13 0.66 20.20
N TYR A 210 10.49 1.07 19.11
CA TYR A 210 11.09 1.10 17.77
C TYR A 210 10.68 2.31 16.91
N VAL A 211 9.64 3.08 17.28
CA VAL A 211 9.33 4.36 16.63
C VAL A 211 10.07 5.49 17.39
N PRO A 212 11.06 6.15 16.78
CA PRO A 212 11.81 7.21 17.45
C PRO A 212 10.96 8.47 17.64
N ARG A 213 11.11 9.13 18.78
CA ARG A 213 10.45 10.41 19.10
C ARG A 213 11.19 11.57 18.47
N PHE A 214 10.44 12.56 18.00
CA PHE A 214 10.91 13.64 17.10
C PHE A 214 12.19 14.34 17.58
N PHE A 215 12.35 14.55 18.89
CA PHE A 215 13.51 15.26 19.47
C PHE A 215 14.66 14.37 19.93
N THR A 216 14.54 13.05 19.81
CA THR A 216 15.58 12.13 20.29
C THR A 216 16.72 11.93 19.29
N HIS A 217 16.49 12.29 18.02
CA HIS A 217 17.40 11.99 16.90
C HIS A 217 17.77 10.49 16.79
N ASN A 218 16.98 9.62 17.42
CA ASN A 218 17.15 8.19 17.31
C ASN A 218 16.64 7.69 15.95
N SER A 219 17.09 6.50 15.57
CA SER A 219 16.53 5.74 14.44
C SER A 219 15.58 4.64 14.95
N ASP A 220 14.99 3.87 14.05
CA ASP A 220 14.34 2.59 14.38
C ASP A 220 15.30 1.60 15.07
N ARG A 221 16.61 1.83 14.92
CA ARG A 221 17.69 1.09 15.59
C ARG A 221 18.12 1.82 16.85
N MET A 222 17.50 1.45 17.96
CA MET A 222 17.85 1.96 19.27
C MET A 222 18.51 0.88 20.14
N SER A 223 19.62 1.24 20.78
CA SER A 223 20.15 0.53 21.95
C SER A 223 19.15 0.57 23.10
N PHE A 224 19.33 -0.29 24.11
CA PHE A 224 18.47 -0.29 25.29
C PHE A 224 18.35 1.09 25.93
N ARG A 225 19.47 1.81 26.11
CA ARG A 225 19.48 3.18 26.68
C ARG A 225 18.70 4.17 25.81
N GLN A 226 18.88 4.10 24.49
CA GLN A 226 18.12 4.94 23.57
C GLN A 226 16.63 4.64 23.63
N ARG A 227 16.22 3.36 23.75
CA ARG A 227 14.81 2.98 23.94
C ARG A 227 14.24 3.52 25.23
N VAL A 228 14.97 3.42 26.34
CA VAL A 228 14.55 3.98 27.64
C VAL A 228 14.36 5.49 27.52
N LEU A 229 15.31 6.21 26.95
CA LEU A 229 15.17 7.66 26.69
C LEU A 229 13.97 7.96 25.79
N ASN A 230 13.77 7.16 24.74
CA ASN A 230 12.66 7.33 23.81
C ASN A 230 11.29 7.12 24.47
N VAL A 231 11.19 6.14 25.38
CA VAL A 231 10.00 5.90 26.22
C VAL A 231 9.75 7.09 27.14
N LEU A 232 10.78 7.58 27.85
CA LEU A 232 10.67 8.73 28.74
C LEU A 232 10.19 9.97 28.00
N VAL A 233 10.72 10.25 26.80
CA VAL A 233 10.25 11.36 25.96
C VAL A 233 8.78 11.15 25.57
N SER A 234 8.37 9.94 25.21
CA SER A 234 6.96 9.67 24.86
C SER A 234 5.98 9.93 26.02
N ILE A 235 6.42 9.75 27.27
CA ILE A 235 5.61 10.05 28.46
C ILE A 235 5.44 11.57 28.64
N LEU A 236 6.43 12.37 28.21
CA LEU A 236 6.40 13.84 28.31
C LEU A 236 5.69 14.53 27.14
N GLU A 237 5.58 13.85 25.99
CA GLU A 237 4.95 14.37 24.76
C GLU A 237 3.52 14.91 24.95
N PRO A 238 2.60 14.27 25.69
CA PRO A 238 1.25 14.81 25.90
C PRO A 238 1.22 16.18 26.58
N LEU A 239 2.13 16.43 27.54
CA LEU A 239 2.26 17.73 28.18
C LEU A 239 2.73 18.79 27.19
N LEU A 240 3.73 18.45 26.37
CA LEU A 240 4.21 19.34 25.30
C LEU A 240 3.10 19.65 24.28
N CYS A 241 2.32 18.66 23.90
CA CYS A 241 1.15 18.80 23.03
C CYS A 241 0.15 19.80 23.60
N ARG A 242 -0.20 19.67 24.89
CA ARG A 242 -1.10 20.60 25.56
C ARG A 242 -0.54 22.03 25.53
N LEU A 243 0.75 22.23 25.77
CA LEU A 243 1.36 23.55 25.72
C LEU A 243 1.35 24.17 24.31
N ILE A 244 1.55 23.37 23.26
CA ILE A 244 1.53 23.84 21.87
C ILE A 244 0.10 24.22 21.45
N TYR A 245 -0.88 23.38 21.78
CA TYR A 245 -2.24 23.49 21.24
C TYR A 245 -3.26 24.17 22.15
N TRP A 246 -2.97 24.41 23.44
CA TRP A 246 -3.93 25.00 24.39
C TRP A 246 -4.56 26.27 23.81
N SER A 247 -3.75 27.18 23.29
CA SER A 247 -4.30 28.44 22.79
C SER A 247 -5.23 28.29 21.57
N THR A 248 -5.11 27.19 20.85
CA THR A 248 -6.03 26.81 19.77
C THR A 248 -7.25 26.06 20.30
N GLU A 249 -7.09 25.23 21.34
CA GLU A 249 -8.21 24.59 22.05
C GLU A 249 -9.14 25.63 22.69
N ASP A 250 -8.58 26.73 23.20
CA ASP A 250 -9.35 27.86 23.73
C ASP A 250 -10.21 28.52 22.64
N VAL A 251 -9.62 28.86 21.49
CA VAL A 251 -10.36 29.41 20.33
C VAL A 251 -11.41 28.42 19.84
N ALA A 252 -11.06 27.13 19.73
CA ALA A 252 -11.98 26.08 19.31
C ALA A 252 -13.17 25.93 20.28
N SER A 253 -12.91 25.97 21.58
CA SER A 253 -13.95 25.82 22.61
C SER A 253 -14.90 27.02 22.64
N ARG A 254 -14.36 28.24 22.47
CA ARG A 254 -15.18 29.46 22.29
C ARG A 254 -16.02 29.40 21.02
N PHE A 255 -15.45 28.95 19.91
CA PHE A 255 -16.18 28.87 18.64
C PHE A 255 -17.25 27.76 18.63
N LEU A 256 -16.96 26.59 19.22
CA LEU A 256 -17.87 25.45 19.29
C LEU A 256 -18.82 25.48 20.50
N GLN A 257 -18.65 26.45 21.39
CA GLN A 257 -19.45 26.64 22.61
C GLN A 257 -19.45 25.42 23.54
N ARG A 258 -18.34 24.67 23.56
CA ARG A 258 -18.11 23.53 24.46
C ARG A 258 -16.62 23.23 24.57
N ASP A 259 -16.18 22.68 25.69
CA ASP A 259 -14.80 22.24 25.85
C ASP A 259 -14.46 21.14 24.84
N VAL A 260 -13.41 21.37 24.06
CA VAL A 260 -12.90 20.43 23.06
C VAL A 260 -11.38 20.39 23.08
N SER A 261 -10.83 19.21 22.79
CA SER A 261 -9.39 19.07 22.52
C SER A 261 -9.11 19.04 21.02
N VAL A 262 -7.92 19.46 20.59
CA VAL A 262 -7.52 19.31 19.18
C VAL A 262 -7.52 17.83 18.77
N ALA A 263 -7.14 16.92 19.67
CA ALA A 263 -7.18 15.48 19.41
C ALA A 263 -8.60 14.97 19.09
N GLU A 264 -9.62 15.50 19.78
CA GLU A 264 -11.03 15.17 19.51
C GLU A 264 -11.47 15.66 18.12
N ILE A 265 -11.09 16.87 17.74
CA ILE A 265 -11.40 17.43 16.43
C ILE A 265 -10.71 16.61 15.33
N LEU A 266 -9.42 16.30 15.48
CA LEU A 266 -8.67 15.55 14.47
C LEU A 266 -9.13 14.09 14.33
N ARG A 267 -9.78 13.51 15.35
CA ARG A 267 -10.40 12.17 15.27
C ARG A 267 -11.52 12.09 14.24
N SER A 268 -12.13 13.22 13.85
CA SER A 268 -13.16 13.24 12.80
C SER A 268 -12.59 13.34 11.38
N GLY A 269 -11.28 13.29 11.22
CA GLY A 269 -10.61 13.31 9.92
C GLY A 269 -11.00 12.11 9.06
N ALA A 270 -11.64 12.38 7.92
CA ALA A 270 -12.12 11.35 7.02
C ALA A 270 -10.99 10.72 6.19
N LEU A 271 -9.95 11.49 5.86
CA LEU A 271 -8.79 11.05 5.08
C LEU A 271 -7.52 11.80 5.49
N TRP A 272 -6.40 11.07 5.60
CA TRP A 272 -5.08 11.61 5.93
C TRP A 272 -4.11 11.38 4.77
N LEU A 273 -3.78 12.45 4.04
CA LEU A 273 -2.79 12.47 2.98
C LEU A 273 -1.41 12.81 3.55
N LEU A 274 -0.58 11.78 3.72
CA LEU A 274 0.74 11.86 4.34
C LEU A 274 1.81 12.22 3.30
N ARG A 275 2.40 13.40 3.41
CA ARG A 275 3.41 13.98 2.49
C ARG A 275 4.81 13.37 2.65
N TYR A 276 4.89 12.04 2.75
CA TYR A 276 6.13 11.28 2.80
C TYR A 276 5.91 9.89 2.18
N ASP A 277 7.02 9.24 1.85
CA ASP A 277 7.05 7.87 1.36
C ASP A 277 7.58 6.94 2.45
N PHE A 278 7.16 5.67 2.46
CA PHE A 278 7.57 4.69 3.47
C PHE A 278 9.08 4.41 3.42
N SER A 279 9.77 4.66 2.31
CA SER A 279 11.22 4.52 2.19
C SER A 279 12.02 5.57 2.98
N LEU A 280 11.40 6.70 3.33
CA LEU A 280 12.04 7.81 4.06
C LEU A 280 11.54 7.98 5.50
N GLU A 281 10.61 7.14 5.94
CA GLU A 281 10.08 7.17 7.30
C GLU A 281 10.30 5.84 8.01
N PHE A 282 10.31 5.90 9.34
CA PHE A 282 10.46 4.70 10.15
C PHE A 282 9.22 3.80 10.06
N PRO A 283 9.38 2.46 10.08
CA PRO A 283 8.25 1.54 10.05
C PRO A 283 7.24 1.85 11.16
N LYS A 284 6.03 2.20 10.77
CA LYS A 284 4.89 2.36 11.68
C LYS A 284 3.59 1.91 10.99
N PRO A 285 2.63 1.35 11.74
CA PRO A 285 1.36 0.95 11.17
C PRO A 285 0.57 2.17 10.66
N LEU A 286 -0.17 1.99 9.58
CA LEU A 286 -1.08 3.00 9.04
C LEU A 286 -2.53 2.51 9.13
N MET A 287 -3.43 3.46 9.35
CA MET A 287 -4.88 3.19 9.29
C MET A 287 -5.36 3.21 7.84
N PRO A 288 -6.46 2.49 7.50
CA PRO A 288 -6.95 2.43 6.11
C PRO A 288 -7.29 3.79 5.47
N ASN A 289 -7.59 4.81 6.28
CA ASN A 289 -7.83 6.18 5.82
C ASN A 289 -6.56 7.04 5.76
N MET A 290 -5.36 6.46 5.88
CA MET A 290 -4.08 7.15 5.76
C MET A 290 -3.38 6.73 4.46
N VAL A 291 -3.13 7.70 3.59
CA VAL A 291 -2.57 7.49 2.24
C VAL A 291 -1.24 8.22 2.13
N LEU A 292 -0.18 7.49 1.80
CA LEU A 292 1.13 8.06 1.49
C LEU A 292 1.07 8.74 0.12
N ILE A 293 1.44 10.01 0.07
CA ILE A 293 1.50 10.85 -1.14
C ILE A 293 2.88 11.49 -1.30
N GLY A 294 3.94 10.72 -1.02
CA GLY A 294 5.32 11.10 -1.32
C GLY A 294 5.50 11.48 -2.80
N GLY A 295 6.38 12.43 -3.08
CA GLY A 295 6.66 12.85 -4.47
C GLY A 295 5.59 13.75 -5.13
N ILE A 296 4.52 14.13 -4.44
CA ILE A 296 3.42 14.96 -5.01
C ILE A 296 3.87 16.33 -5.55
N ASN A 297 5.00 16.86 -5.06
CA ASN A 297 5.55 18.13 -5.53
C ASN A 297 6.38 17.99 -6.80
N CYS A 298 6.61 16.77 -7.30
CA CYS A 298 7.38 16.52 -8.51
C CYS A 298 6.47 16.52 -9.75
N ALA A 299 6.89 17.16 -10.83
CA ALA A 299 6.10 17.24 -12.06
C ALA A 299 6.10 15.90 -12.81
N MET A 300 4.90 15.38 -13.13
CA MET A 300 4.76 14.27 -14.08
C MET A 300 4.88 14.78 -15.51
N LYS A 301 5.80 14.20 -16.29
CA LYS A 301 5.98 14.50 -17.71
C LYS A 301 5.10 13.55 -18.54
N ARG A 302 4.20 14.10 -19.36
CA ARG A 302 3.35 13.38 -20.35
C ARG A 302 2.50 12.22 -19.75
N PRO A 303 1.50 12.51 -18.89
CA PRO A 303 0.61 11.47 -18.37
C PRO A 303 -0.21 10.81 -19.48
N LEU A 304 -0.58 9.53 -19.29
CA LEU A 304 -1.56 8.87 -20.15
C LEU A 304 -2.88 9.64 -20.07
N THR A 305 -3.46 9.97 -21.23
CA THR A 305 -4.76 10.64 -21.25
C THR A 305 -5.86 9.68 -20.80
N LYS A 306 -6.63 10.07 -19.78
CA LYS A 306 -7.84 9.33 -19.40
C LYS A 306 -8.92 9.47 -20.48
N ASN A 307 -9.67 8.38 -20.64
CA ASN A 307 -10.80 8.25 -21.55
C ASN A 307 -11.76 9.46 -21.42
N PRO A 308 -11.97 10.26 -22.48
CA PRO A 308 -12.96 11.35 -22.48
C PRO A 308 -14.42 10.88 -22.31
N SER A 309 -14.71 9.59 -22.52
CA SER A 309 -16.08 9.08 -22.72
C SER A 309 -16.64 8.18 -21.61
N GLY A 310 -15.87 7.83 -20.58
CA GLY A 310 -16.38 7.06 -19.42
C GLY A 310 -17.00 5.68 -19.71
N LYS A 311 -16.93 5.15 -20.94
CA LYS A 311 -17.49 3.84 -21.29
C LYS A 311 -16.56 2.70 -20.85
N SER A 312 -17.13 1.68 -20.21
CA SER A 312 -16.47 0.41 -19.93
C SER A 312 -16.33 -0.42 -21.21
N GLY A 313 -15.11 -0.78 -21.61
CA GLY A 313 -14.83 -1.57 -22.81
C GLY A 313 -13.85 -0.94 -23.79
N TRP A 314 -12.84 -0.21 -23.31
CA TRP A 314 -11.84 0.42 -24.18
C TRP A 314 -10.94 -0.64 -24.83
N THR A 315 -10.83 -0.61 -26.16
CA THR A 315 -9.89 -1.39 -26.95
C THR A 315 -8.81 -0.45 -27.51
N GLY A 316 -7.74 -0.24 -26.75
CA GLY A 316 -6.55 0.47 -27.22
C GLY A 316 -5.63 -0.31 -28.16
N LYS A 317 -4.74 0.42 -28.82
CA LYS A 317 -3.64 -0.11 -29.63
C LYS A 317 -2.30 0.08 -28.93
N LEU A 318 -1.61 -1.02 -28.64
CA LEU A 318 -0.34 -1.06 -27.92
C LEU A 318 0.78 -1.52 -28.85
N LEU A 319 1.87 -0.74 -28.93
CA LEU A 319 3.12 -1.19 -29.53
C LEU A 319 3.99 -1.83 -28.45
N VAL A 320 4.56 -3.00 -28.71
CA VAL A 320 5.51 -3.67 -27.82
C VAL A 320 6.85 -3.80 -28.53
N VAL A 321 7.90 -3.24 -27.92
CA VAL A 321 9.28 -3.36 -28.41
C VAL A 321 10.08 -4.06 -27.31
N PRO A 322 10.23 -5.40 -27.37
CA PRO A 322 10.80 -6.17 -26.29
C PRO A 322 12.33 -6.22 -26.35
N ILE A 323 12.94 -6.55 -25.21
CA ILE A 323 14.33 -7.02 -25.13
C ILE A 323 14.29 -8.54 -25.08
N ASP A 324 15.15 -9.16 -25.89
CA ASP A 324 15.31 -10.60 -25.94
C ASP A 324 15.80 -11.19 -24.60
N GLY A 325 15.56 -12.48 -24.40
CA GLY A 325 15.97 -13.23 -23.21
C GLY A 325 15.03 -13.15 -22.02
N SER A 326 15.58 -13.09 -20.80
CA SER A 326 14.75 -13.15 -19.58
C SER A 326 13.83 -11.95 -19.44
N HIS A 327 14.22 -10.80 -20.00
CA HIS A 327 13.44 -9.56 -20.00
C HIS A 327 12.07 -9.73 -20.68
N TRP A 328 12.02 -10.52 -21.75
CA TRP A 328 10.80 -10.80 -22.52
C TRP A 328 9.69 -11.48 -21.71
N THR A 329 10.02 -12.37 -20.76
CA THR A 329 9.03 -13.22 -20.07
C THR A 329 7.87 -12.43 -19.46
N GLY A 330 8.17 -11.34 -18.74
CA GLY A 330 7.14 -10.50 -18.12
C GLY A 330 6.39 -9.64 -19.14
N VAL A 331 7.10 -9.09 -20.13
CA VAL A 331 6.50 -8.25 -21.19
C VAL A 331 5.54 -9.08 -22.05
N LYS A 332 5.89 -10.34 -22.35
CA LYS A 332 5.03 -11.28 -23.09
C LYS A 332 3.71 -11.52 -22.36
N ALA A 333 3.76 -11.73 -21.05
CA ALA A 333 2.55 -11.96 -20.25
C ALA A 333 1.59 -10.76 -20.34
N VAL A 334 2.13 -9.54 -20.26
CA VAL A 334 1.34 -8.31 -20.44
C VAL A 334 0.78 -8.20 -21.85
N ALA A 335 1.60 -8.46 -22.88
CA ALA A 335 1.17 -8.41 -24.28
C ALA A 335 0.03 -9.41 -24.59
N GLU A 336 0.14 -10.65 -24.14
CA GLU A 336 -0.89 -11.69 -24.31
C GLU A 336 -2.19 -11.32 -23.56
N GLU A 337 -2.08 -10.84 -22.33
CA GLU A 337 -3.26 -10.47 -21.53
C GLU A 337 -3.98 -9.25 -22.10
N MET A 338 -3.25 -8.24 -22.58
CA MET A 338 -3.83 -7.07 -23.24
C MET A 338 -4.55 -7.50 -24.52
N GLY A 339 -3.92 -8.34 -25.34
CA GLY A 339 -4.55 -8.92 -26.53
C GLY A 339 -5.82 -9.70 -26.21
N ARG A 340 -5.76 -10.57 -25.19
CA ARG A 340 -6.92 -11.37 -24.71
C ARG A 340 -8.08 -10.50 -24.23
N ARG A 341 -7.79 -9.30 -23.68
CA ARG A 341 -8.81 -8.32 -23.26
C ARG A 341 -9.40 -7.49 -24.41
N GLY A 342 -8.97 -7.73 -25.65
CA GLY A 342 -9.47 -7.08 -26.85
C GLY A 342 -8.64 -5.89 -27.32
N HIS A 343 -7.47 -5.63 -26.74
CA HIS A 343 -6.55 -4.61 -27.24
C HIS A 343 -5.85 -5.08 -28.53
N THR A 344 -5.59 -4.16 -29.45
CA THR A 344 -4.74 -4.46 -30.61
C THR A 344 -3.29 -4.33 -30.19
N VAL A 345 -2.58 -5.45 -30.08
CA VAL A 345 -1.18 -5.46 -29.66
C VAL A 345 -0.29 -5.82 -30.84
N ILE A 346 0.69 -4.97 -31.16
CA ILE A 346 1.69 -5.21 -32.21
C ILE A 346 3.05 -5.34 -31.52
N VAL A 347 3.70 -6.49 -31.69
CA VAL A 347 5.03 -6.78 -31.14
C VAL A 347 6.05 -6.78 -32.27
N VAL A 348 7.06 -5.92 -32.17
CA VAL A 348 8.14 -5.79 -33.16
C VAL A 348 9.35 -6.58 -32.67
N ILE A 349 9.79 -7.60 -33.41
CA ILE A 349 10.90 -8.49 -33.02
C ILE A 349 11.91 -8.66 -34.17
N PRO A 350 13.21 -8.89 -33.91
CA PRO A 350 14.15 -9.27 -34.96
C PRO A 350 13.83 -10.67 -35.51
N GLU A 351 14.19 -10.94 -36.76
CA GLU A 351 14.05 -12.27 -37.40
C GLU A 351 14.83 -13.36 -36.66
N ILE A 352 15.97 -13.00 -36.08
CA ILE A 352 16.85 -13.90 -35.33
C ILE A 352 16.84 -13.46 -33.87
N SER A 353 16.45 -14.38 -32.99
CA SER A 353 16.30 -14.12 -31.56
C SER A 353 16.53 -15.39 -30.73
N MET A 354 16.70 -15.20 -29.43
CA MET A 354 16.91 -16.25 -28.45
C MET A 354 15.59 -16.76 -27.85
N ARG A 355 14.65 -15.86 -27.52
CA ARG A 355 13.36 -16.20 -26.88
C ARG A 355 12.17 -15.44 -27.46
N LEU A 356 12.39 -14.45 -28.33
CA LEU A 356 11.31 -13.71 -28.96
C LEU A 356 10.61 -14.60 -29.99
N GLY A 357 9.31 -14.44 -30.12
CA GLY A 357 8.52 -15.27 -31.02
C GLY A 357 7.05 -14.89 -31.07
N PRO A 358 6.29 -15.50 -31.99
CA PRO A 358 4.88 -15.23 -32.15
C PRO A 358 4.07 -15.61 -30.91
N GLY A 359 2.95 -14.92 -30.71
CA GLY A 359 2.02 -15.12 -29.61
C GLY A 359 0.64 -15.52 -30.10
N LYS A 360 -0.25 -15.83 -29.14
CA LYS A 360 -1.62 -16.25 -29.45
C LYS A 360 -2.56 -15.05 -29.61
N HIS A 361 -2.32 -13.98 -28.86
CA HIS A 361 -3.24 -12.84 -28.77
C HIS A 361 -2.62 -11.51 -29.23
N TYR A 362 -1.46 -11.52 -29.89
CA TYR A 362 -0.84 -10.32 -30.45
C TYR A 362 -0.33 -10.54 -31.87
N ILE A 363 -0.19 -9.45 -32.62
CA ILE A 363 0.34 -9.43 -33.99
C ILE A 363 1.86 -9.29 -33.91
N THR A 364 2.60 -10.10 -34.66
CA THR A 364 4.07 -10.03 -34.72
C THR A 364 4.52 -9.35 -36.01
N LYS A 365 5.46 -8.41 -35.91
CA LYS A 365 6.17 -7.79 -37.04
C LYS A 365 7.66 -8.04 -36.90
N THR A 366 8.28 -8.57 -37.95
CA THR A 366 9.70 -8.91 -37.95
C THR A 366 10.53 -7.90 -38.74
N PHE A 367 11.82 -7.79 -38.40
CA PHE A 367 12.80 -7.03 -39.19
C PHE A 367 14.14 -7.78 -39.27
N PRO A 368 14.88 -7.62 -40.38
CA PRO A 368 16.15 -8.34 -40.59
C PRO A 368 17.25 -7.81 -39.69
N VAL A 369 18.21 -8.67 -39.36
CA VAL A 369 19.40 -8.35 -38.55
C VAL A 369 20.67 -8.90 -39.21
N PRO A 370 21.85 -8.28 -38.99
CA PRO A 370 23.08 -8.59 -39.75
C PRO A 370 23.84 -9.82 -39.24
N TYR A 371 23.30 -10.58 -38.29
CA TYR A 371 23.98 -11.70 -37.64
C TYR A 371 23.14 -12.98 -37.71
N GLY A 372 23.81 -14.14 -37.75
CA GLY A 372 23.15 -15.46 -37.76
C GLY A 372 22.82 -16.00 -36.36
N GLN A 373 22.01 -17.07 -36.31
CA GLN A 373 21.66 -17.78 -35.07
C GLN A 373 22.91 -18.33 -34.32
N ASP A 374 23.97 -18.66 -35.06
CA ASP A 374 25.24 -19.16 -34.50
C ASP A 374 25.86 -18.17 -33.50
N LEU A 375 25.78 -16.86 -33.77
CA LEU A 375 26.30 -15.84 -32.87
C LEU A 375 25.55 -15.84 -31.54
N ILE A 376 24.21 -15.94 -31.58
CA ILE A 376 23.35 -16.03 -30.39
C ILE A 376 23.69 -17.29 -29.58
N ASN A 377 23.82 -18.43 -30.26
CA ASN A 377 24.15 -19.71 -29.62
C ASN A 377 25.53 -19.66 -28.95
N GLN A 378 26.54 -19.09 -29.62
CA GLN A 378 27.87 -18.91 -29.05
C GLN A 378 27.85 -18.02 -27.80
N MET A 379 27.15 -16.88 -27.85
CA MET A 379 27.01 -16.00 -26.69
C MET A 379 26.37 -16.72 -25.50
N MET A 380 25.35 -17.56 -25.74
CA MET A 380 24.70 -18.32 -24.68
C MET A 380 25.61 -19.37 -24.04
N VAL A 381 26.38 -20.10 -24.84
CA VAL A 381 27.35 -21.07 -24.33
C VAL A 381 28.45 -20.38 -23.51
N GLU A 382 28.97 -19.24 -23.99
CA GLU A 382 29.93 -18.42 -23.25
C GLU A 382 29.34 -17.96 -21.90
N HIS A 383 28.10 -17.47 -21.90
CA HIS A 383 27.41 -17.02 -20.68
C HIS A 383 27.28 -18.13 -19.63
N VAL A 384 26.82 -19.33 -20.05
CA VAL A 384 26.69 -20.49 -19.15
C VAL A 384 28.05 -20.92 -18.62
N ARG A 385 29.08 -20.92 -19.46
CA ARG A 385 30.46 -21.26 -19.05
C ARG A 385 31.00 -20.28 -18.01
N GLU A 386 30.73 -18.98 -18.16
CA GLU A 386 31.13 -17.96 -17.18
C GLU A 386 30.41 -18.09 -15.83
N LEU A 387 29.14 -18.51 -15.83
CA LEU A 387 28.36 -18.73 -14.61
C LEU A 387 28.77 -20.00 -13.86
N THR A 388 29.32 -20.99 -14.56
CA THR A 388 29.57 -22.34 -14.02
C THR A 388 31.06 -22.64 -13.76
N ALA A 389 32.00 -21.83 -14.24
CA ALA A 389 33.44 -22.08 -14.09
C ALA A 389 33.95 -21.80 -12.66
N PRO A 390 34.36 -22.81 -11.87
CA PRO A 390 34.99 -22.60 -10.57
C PRO A 390 36.47 -22.21 -10.75
N GLY A 391 36.99 -21.34 -9.87
CA GLY A 391 38.45 -21.22 -9.66
C GLY A 391 39.26 -20.39 -10.67
N GLN A 392 38.65 -19.49 -11.45
CA GLN A 392 39.42 -18.54 -12.27
C GLN A 392 40.08 -17.44 -11.42
N SER A 393 41.26 -16.97 -11.84
CA SER A 393 41.86 -15.77 -11.24
C SER A 393 40.96 -14.55 -11.47
N LEU A 394 40.90 -13.64 -10.49
CA LEU A 394 40.02 -12.45 -10.52
C LEU A 394 40.19 -11.66 -11.83
N LEU A 395 41.44 -11.49 -12.30
CA LEU A 395 41.75 -10.76 -13.53
C LEU A 395 41.19 -11.45 -14.79
N LYS A 396 41.30 -12.78 -14.90
CA LYS A 396 40.74 -13.56 -16.01
C LYS A 396 39.22 -13.55 -16.01
N SER A 397 38.61 -13.61 -14.82
CA SER A 397 37.15 -13.50 -14.66
C SER A 397 36.63 -12.12 -15.05
N VAL A 398 37.35 -11.05 -14.71
CA VAL A 398 36.97 -9.68 -15.10
C VAL A 398 37.14 -9.46 -16.61
N THR A 399 38.26 -9.89 -17.19
CA THR A 399 38.51 -9.71 -18.63
C THR A 399 37.54 -10.50 -19.52
N SER A 400 37.25 -11.76 -19.18
CA SER A 400 36.22 -12.56 -19.89
C SER A 400 34.85 -11.89 -19.86
N LYS A 401 34.37 -11.49 -18.68
CA LYS A 401 33.10 -10.78 -18.52
C LYS A 401 33.01 -9.49 -19.31
N VAL A 402 34.08 -8.69 -19.35
CA VAL A 402 34.12 -7.45 -20.14
C VAL A 402 34.03 -7.75 -21.64
N VAL A 403 34.72 -8.80 -22.12
CA VAL A 403 34.65 -9.23 -23.51
C VAL A 403 33.25 -9.74 -23.86
N HIS A 404 32.65 -10.55 -23.00
CA HIS A 404 31.29 -11.06 -23.19
C HIS A 404 30.25 -9.93 -23.20
N LEU A 405 30.29 -9.02 -22.22
CA LEU A 405 29.41 -7.84 -22.18
C LEU A 405 29.54 -6.99 -23.44
N ARG A 406 30.77 -6.77 -23.94
CA ARG A 406 30.99 -6.03 -25.20
C ARG A 406 30.32 -6.72 -26.39
N LYS A 407 30.41 -8.05 -26.50
CA LYS A 407 29.71 -8.79 -27.57
C LYS A 407 28.19 -8.63 -27.50
N VAL A 408 27.62 -8.74 -26.29
CA VAL A 408 26.17 -8.59 -26.06
C VAL A 408 25.71 -7.18 -26.45
N PHE A 409 26.40 -6.13 -25.97
CA PHE A 409 26.04 -4.75 -26.30
C PHE A 409 26.22 -4.45 -27.80
N ASN A 410 27.25 -4.96 -28.46
CA ASN A 410 27.41 -4.80 -29.92
C ASN A 410 26.26 -5.47 -30.70
N CYS A 411 25.82 -6.66 -30.28
CA CYS A 411 24.65 -7.32 -30.88
C CYS A 411 23.38 -6.46 -30.69
N MET A 412 23.15 -5.96 -29.48
CA MET A 412 22.02 -5.06 -29.18
C MET A 412 22.06 -3.74 -29.98
N ASP A 413 23.25 -3.15 -30.15
CA ASP A 413 23.48 -1.94 -30.95
C ASP A 413 23.14 -2.19 -32.43
N SER A 414 23.66 -3.27 -33.02
CA SER A 414 23.34 -3.66 -34.40
C SER A 414 21.86 -3.98 -34.64
N THR A 415 21.19 -4.55 -33.64
CA THR A 415 19.73 -4.80 -33.68
C THR A 415 18.97 -3.47 -33.73
N THR A 416 19.37 -2.51 -32.91
CA THR A 416 18.78 -1.16 -32.83
C THR A 416 18.97 -0.41 -34.14
N GLU A 417 20.19 -0.45 -34.69
CA GLU A 417 20.50 0.16 -35.99
C GLU A 417 19.67 -0.45 -37.12
N SER A 418 19.50 -1.78 -37.15
CA SER A 418 18.73 -2.47 -38.18
C SER A 418 17.25 -2.09 -38.17
N LEU A 419 16.67 -1.93 -36.97
CA LEU A 419 15.30 -1.45 -36.84
C LEU A 419 15.15 -0.01 -37.35
N PHE A 420 16.07 0.88 -36.97
CA PHE A 420 16.02 2.29 -37.36
C PHE A 420 16.27 2.51 -38.85
N LYS A 421 17.02 1.62 -39.51
CA LYS A 421 17.23 1.63 -40.97
C LYS A 421 16.05 1.04 -41.76
N ASN A 422 15.13 0.31 -41.11
CA ASN A 422 13.97 -0.28 -41.77
C ASN A 422 12.87 0.77 -41.96
N GLN A 423 13.00 1.57 -43.02
CA GLN A 423 12.09 2.68 -43.30
C GLN A 423 10.63 2.23 -43.47
N GLU A 424 10.39 1.10 -44.15
CA GLU A 424 9.05 0.54 -44.36
C GLU A 424 8.35 0.24 -43.03
N LEU A 425 9.06 -0.40 -42.10
CA LEU A 425 8.52 -0.70 -40.78
C LEU A 425 8.28 0.58 -39.96
N ILE A 426 9.18 1.55 -40.01
CA ILE A 426 9.02 2.83 -39.30
C ILE A 426 7.81 3.60 -39.82
N GLU A 427 7.59 3.64 -41.14
CA GLU A 427 6.41 4.26 -41.74
C GLU A 427 5.13 3.52 -41.36
N PHE A 428 5.13 2.19 -41.45
CA PHE A 428 4.01 1.37 -40.96
C PHE A 428 3.65 1.70 -39.51
N LEU A 429 4.64 1.82 -38.62
CA LEU A 429 4.42 2.11 -37.20
C LEU A 429 3.86 3.53 -36.97
N LYS A 430 4.27 4.51 -37.77
CA LYS A 430 3.72 5.89 -37.72
C LYS A 430 2.22 5.91 -38.05
N ASP A 431 1.81 5.11 -39.04
CA ASP A 431 0.41 5.07 -39.50
C ASP A 431 -0.54 4.35 -38.54
N GLN A 432 -0.02 3.60 -37.56
CA GLN A 432 -0.86 2.80 -36.68
C GLN A 432 -1.62 3.60 -35.61
N ASN A 433 -1.22 4.83 -35.27
CA ASN A 433 -1.78 5.64 -34.18
C ASN A 433 -1.86 4.86 -32.84
N PHE A 434 -0.70 4.50 -32.28
CA PHE A 434 -0.63 3.79 -31.01
C PHE A 434 -1.00 4.67 -29.82
N ASP A 435 -1.66 4.09 -28.81
CA ASP A 435 -1.99 4.77 -27.55
C ASP A 435 -0.82 4.77 -26.57
N ALA A 436 0.02 3.72 -26.62
CA ALA A 436 1.20 3.57 -25.78
C ALA A 436 2.24 2.64 -26.43
N VAL A 437 3.50 2.75 -25.96
CA VAL A 437 4.59 1.80 -26.26
C VAL A 437 5.03 1.10 -24.99
N LEU A 438 4.94 -0.23 -24.91
CA LEU A 438 5.47 -1.05 -23.82
C LEU A 438 6.87 -1.56 -24.19
N THR A 439 7.87 -1.25 -23.37
CA THR A 439 9.27 -1.65 -23.60
C THR A 439 10.01 -1.83 -22.29
N ASP A 440 11.05 -2.67 -22.28
CA ASP A 440 12.07 -2.59 -21.23
C ASP A 440 13.12 -1.56 -21.69
N PRO A 441 13.37 -0.45 -20.96
CA PRO A 441 14.31 0.59 -21.36
C PRO A 441 15.79 0.21 -21.17
N ALA A 442 16.13 -0.96 -20.61
CA ALA A 442 17.52 -1.40 -20.49
C ALA A 442 18.25 -1.39 -21.86
N LEU A 443 17.50 -1.66 -22.94
CA LEU A 443 17.84 -1.37 -24.32
C LEU A 443 16.91 -0.24 -24.80
N PRO A 444 17.43 0.97 -25.10
CA PRO A 444 16.57 2.14 -25.29
C PRO A 444 15.80 2.16 -26.62
N MET A 445 15.87 1.12 -27.45
CA MET A 445 15.22 1.03 -28.77
C MET A 445 13.72 1.39 -28.73
N GLY A 446 12.95 0.76 -27.84
CA GLY A 446 11.52 1.05 -27.70
C GLY A 446 11.24 2.44 -27.14
N ALA A 447 12.10 2.94 -26.26
CA ALA A 447 11.99 4.29 -25.70
C ALA A 447 12.23 5.36 -26.76
N ILE A 448 13.22 5.15 -27.62
CA ILE A 448 13.55 6.03 -28.75
C ILE A 448 12.40 6.04 -29.77
N LEU A 449 11.82 4.87 -30.09
CA LEU A 449 10.66 4.79 -30.98
C LEU A 449 9.44 5.52 -30.40
N ALA A 450 9.12 5.32 -29.12
CA ALA A 450 8.02 6.02 -28.47
C ALA A 450 8.21 7.54 -28.55
N TYR A 451 9.44 8.01 -28.31
CA TYR A 451 9.79 9.43 -28.38
C TYR A 451 9.68 9.99 -29.81
N ASN A 452 10.13 9.24 -30.83
CA ASN A 452 10.00 9.60 -32.24
C ASN A 452 8.53 9.66 -32.70
N LEU A 453 7.72 8.68 -32.28
CA LEU A 453 6.30 8.61 -32.60
C LEU A 453 5.45 9.60 -31.79
N SER A 454 6.05 10.29 -30.80
CA SER A 454 5.33 11.12 -29.82
C SER A 454 4.23 10.36 -29.07
N VAL A 455 4.44 9.06 -28.84
CA VAL A 455 3.53 8.16 -28.12
C VAL A 455 4.02 7.97 -26.68
N PRO A 456 3.12 7.94 -25.67
CA PRO A 456 3.50 7.65 -24.29
C PRO A 456 4.23 6.31 -24.12
N ALA A 457 5.38 6.32 -23.46
CA ALA A 457 6.12 5.10 -23.16
C ALA A 457 5.74 4.52 -21.78
N VAL A 458 5.49 3.22 -21.74
CA VAL A 458 5.34 2.40 -20.53
C VAL A 458 6.58 1.54 -20.40
N TYR A 459 7.41 1.84 -19.41
CA TYR A 459 8.66 1.14 -19.17
C TYR A 459 8.45 0.00 -18.18
N MET A 460 8.90 -1.22 -18.53
CA MET A 460 8.79 -2.39 -17.66
C MET A 460 10.17 -3.00 -17.43
N LEU A 461 10.74 -2.79 -16.25
CA LEU A 461 12.14 -3.12 -15.94
C LEU A 461 12.33 -3.51 -14.49
N ARG A 462 13.47 -4.12 -14.17
CA ARG A 462 13.92 -4.29 -12.79
C ARG A 462 14.80 -3.13 -12.32
N GLY A 463 15.53 -2.47 -13.21
CA GLY A 463 16.40 -1.34 -12.90
C GLY A 463 17.37 -1.10 -14.05
N MET A 464 18.02 0.06 -14.07
CA MET A 464 19.01 0.39 -15.11
C MET A 464 20.43 0.44 -14.54
N PRO A 465 21.45 0.04 -15.33
CA PRO A 465 22.84 0.35 -15.04
C PRO A 465 23.04 1.81 -14.65
N CYS A 466 24.01 2.06 -13.78
CA CYS A 466 24.45 3.37 -13.33
C CYS A 466 23.38 4.35 -12.79
N GLY A 467 22.17 3.85 -12.44
CA GLY A 467 21.10 4.66 -11.85
C GLY A 467 20.44 5.62 -12.83
N LEU A 468 20.46 5.30 -14.13
CA LEU A 468 19.86 6.12 -15.19
C LEU A 468 18.34 6.26 -15.01
N ASP A 469 17.68 5.20 -14.53
CA ASP A 469 16.27 5.20 -14.14
C ASP A 469 15.97 6.27 -13.07
N ALA A 470 16.78 6.32 -12.01
CA ALA A 470 16.62 7.31 -10.95
C ALA A 470 16.86 8.74 -11.44
N THR A 471 17.85 8.93 -12.32
CA THR A 471 18.16 10.24 -12.93
C THR A 471 17.03 10.71 -13.84
N ALA A 472 16.53 9.82 -14.71
CA ALA A 472 15.44 10.10 -15.64
C ALA A 472 14.12 10.44 -14.94
N THR A 473 13.85 9.78 -13.82
CA THR A 473 12.64 10.00 -12.98
C THR A 473 12.81 11.11 -11.95
N ALA A 474 14.01 11.68 -11.80
CA ALA A 474 14.37 12.58 -10.69
C ALA A 474 14.16 11.97 -9.29
N CYS A 475 14.18 10.64 -9.18
CA CYS A 475 14.16 9.94 -7.91
C CYS A 475 15.50 10.13 -7.17
N PRO A 476 15.49 10.53 -5.88
CA PRO A 476 16.70 10.52 -5.07
C PRO A 476 17.36 9.14 -5.05
N ASN A 477 18.64 9.08 -5.39
CA ASN A 477 19.43 7.85 -5.39
C ASN A 477 20.64 7.92 -4.44
N PRO A 478 20.41 8.07 -3.11
CA PRO A 478 21.48 8.34 -2.15
C PRO A 478 22.49 7.19 -2.01
N LEU A 479 23.76 7.53 -2.22
CA LEU A 479 24.91 6.64 -2.02
C LEU A 479 25.09 6.18 -0.57
N SER A 480 24.40 6.78 0.40
CA SER A 480 24.51 6.39 1.81
C SER A 480 23.83 5.05 2.13
N TYR A 481 22.78 4.65 1.39
CA TYR A 481 22.04 3.42 1.69
C TYR A 481 21.59 2.58 0.49
N ILE A 482 21.52 3.10 -0.74
CA ILE A 482 21.12 2.28 -1.92
C ILE A 482 22.34 1.60 -2.56
N PRO A 483 22.61 0.31 -2.34
CA PRO A 483 23.84 -0.35 -2.79
C PRO A 483 23.99 -0.32 -4.31
N ARG A 484 25.25 -0.25 -4.77
CA ARG A 484 25.57 -0.29 -6.20
C ARG A 484 25.79 -1.72 -6.64
N PHE A 485 25.34 -2.05 -7.85
CA PHE A 485 25.35 -3.41 -8.41
C PHE A 485 26.69 -4.13 -8.25
N LEU A 486 27.81 -3.42 -8.44
CA LEU A 486 29.17 -3.98 -8.34
C LEU A 486 29.68 -4.17 -6.90
N THR A 487 29.07 -3.51 -5.91
CA THR A 487 29.60 -3.50 -4.53
C THR A 487 29.12 -4.68 -3.68
N ARG A 488 28.03 -5.36 -4.07
CA ARG A 488 27.38 -6.45 -3.30
C ARG A 488 27.09 -6.11 -1.83
N ASN A 489 27.05 -4.82 -1.49
CA ASN A 489 26.75 -4.36 -0.14
C ASN A 489 25.24 -4.44 0.12
N SER A 490 24.86 -4.54 1.39
CA SER A 490 23.47 -4.35 1.83
C SER A 490 23.16 -2.88 2.09
N ASP A 491 21.91 -2.55 2.43
CA ASP A 491 21.51 -1.26 3.01
C ASP A 491 22.26 -0.94 4.32
N ARG A 492 22.80 -1.97 4.98
CA ARG A 492 23.53 -1.89 6.25
C ARG A 492 25.04 -1.82 6.02
N MET A 493 25.52 -0.70 5.48
CA MET A 493 26.95 -0.48 5.24
C MET A 493 27.67 0.15 6.43
N SER A 494 28.86 -0.36 6.74
CA SER A 494 29.87 0.31 7.59
C SER A 494 30.39 1.59 6.93
N PHE A 495 31.08 2.44 7.69
CA PHE A 495 31.72 3.63 7.14
C PHE A 495 32.68 3.28 5.99
N GLY A 496 33.53 2.26 6.16
CA GLY A 496 34.44 1.81 5.10
C GLY A 496 33.71 1.31 3.85
N GLN A 497 32.61 0.58 4.00
CA GLN A 497 31.78 0.13 2.87
C GLN A 497 31.12 1.32 2.15
N ARG A 498 30.68 2.35 2.89
CA ARG A 498 30.15 3.59 2.31
C ARG A 498 31.24 4.36 1.55
N THR A 499 32.45 4.44 2.09
CA THR A 499 33.59 5.10 1.43
C THR A 499 34.01 4.36 0.16
N LEU A 500 34.14 3.03 0.22
CA LEU A 500 34.43 2.21 -0.96
C LEU A 500 33.35 2.39 -2.03
N LYS A 501 32.08 2.41 -1.62
CA LYS A 501 30.95 2.66 -2.52
C LYS A 501 31.00 4.04 -3.15
N LEU A 502 31.34 5.08 -2.39
CA LEU A 502 31.55 6.43 -2.93
C LEU A 502 32.63 6.42 -4.01
N LEU A 503 33.75 5.73 -3.78
CA LEU A 503 34.81 5.58 -4.78
C LEU A 503 34.35 4.81 -6.02
N VAL A 504 33.61 3.70 -5.84
CA VAL A 504 33.03 2.95 -6.98
C VAL A 504 32.04 3.81 -7.76
N SER A 505 31.25 4.65 -7.09
CA SER A 505 30.28 5.53 -7.75
C SER A 505 30.94 6.60 -8.64
N MET A 506 32.20 6.96 -8.38
CA MET A 506 32.96 7.87 -9.26
C MET A 506 33.28 7.24 -10.61
N LEU A 507 33.25 5.90 -10.72
CA LEU A 507 33.48 5.16 -11.98
C LEU A 507 32.18 4.92 -12.76
N GLU A 508 31.00 5.07 -12.14
CA GLU A 508 29.70 4.84 -12.79
C GLU A 508 29.46 5.71 -14.04
N PRO A 509 29.87 6.99 -14.09
CA PRO A 509 29.72 7.79 -15.32
C PRO A 509 30.51 7.23 -16.50
N LEU A 510 31.68 6.61 -16.26
CA LEU A 510 32.48 5.97 -17.30
C LEU A 510 31.79 4.70 -17.79
N GLU A 511 31.22 3.91 -16.88
CA GLU A 511 30.40 2.74 -17.21
C GLU A 511 29.17 3.12 -18.03
N CYS A 512 28.42 4.17 -17.63
CA CYS A 512 27.28 4.67 -18.41
C CYS A 512 27.72 5.03 -19.82
N LYS A 513 28.80 5.79 -19.98
CA LYS A 513 29.30 6.21 -21.30
C LYS A 513 29.69 5.01 -22.15
N PHE A 514 30.32 4.00 -21.56
CA PHE A 514 30.69 2.78 -22.29
C PHE A 514 29.47 2.02 -22.81
N ILE A 515 28.40 1.91 -22.01
CA ILE A 515 27.19 1.17 -22.36
C ILE A 515 26.30 1.97 -23.32
N TYR A 516 26.09 3.27 -23.05
CA TYR A 516 24.99 4.04 -23.63
C TYR A 516 25.40 5.03 -24.73
N CYS A 517 26.68 5.37 -24.85
CA CYS A 517 27.14 6.31 -25.89
C CYS A 517 26.88 5.81 -27.34
N PRO A 518 27.01 4.51 -27.67
CA PRO A 518 26.62 4.01 -29.01
C PRO A 518 25.14 4.29 -29.31
N PHE A 519 24.26 3.99 -28.35
CA PHE A 519 22.83 4.24 -28.47
C PHE A 519 22.49 5.73 -28.57
N GLU A 520 23.16 6.61 -27.83
CA GLU A 520 22.99 8.07 -27.96
C GLU A 520 23.34 8.55 -29.36
N LYS A 521 24.45 8.06 -29.95
CA LYS A 521 24.82 8.40 -31.33
C LYS A 521 23.79 7.91 -32.35
N LEU A 522 23.34 6.66 -32.23
CA LEU A 522 22.28 6.11 -33.09
C LEU A 522 20.99 6.92 -32.96
N THR A 523 20.64 7.31 -31.73
CA THR A 523 19.45 8.12 -31.43
C THR A 523 19.54 9.49 -32.09
N SER A 524 20.65 10.22 -31.91
CA SER A 524 20.82 11.54 -32.50
C SER A 524 20.78 11.48 -34.04
N ASN A 525 21.38 10.46 -34.64
CA ASN A 525 21.34 10.23 -36.08
C ASN A 525 19.92 9.92 -36.57
N PHE A 526 19.18 9.08 -35.85
CA PHE A 526 17.81 8.71 -36.21
C PHE A 526 16.83 9.89 -36.06
N LEU A 527 16.96 10.66 -34.98
CA LEU A 527 16.10 11.82 -34.70
C LEU A 527 16.56 13.11 -35.39
N GLN A 528 17.73 13.10 -36.04
CA GLN A 528 18.36 14.25 -36.70
C GLN A 528 18.55 15.46 -35.76
N ARG A 529 18.82 15.21 -34.47
CA ARG A 529 19.10 16.23 -33.45
C ARG A 529 19.80 15.63 -32.25
N ASP A 530 20.60 16.43 -31.54
CA ASP A 530 21.24 15.99 -30.31
C ASP A 530 20.21 15.78 -29.19
N VAL A 531 20.08 14.53 -28.73
CA VAL A 531 19.20 14.15 -27.62
C VAL A 531 19.94 13.19 -26.69
N SER A 532 19.87 13.44 -25.39
CA SER A 532 20.41 12.50 -24.40
C SER A 532 19.40 11.38 -24.09
N LEU A 533 19.88 10.19 -23.74
CA LEU A 533 18.98 9.12 -23.32
C LEU A 533 18.20 9.47 -22.04
N THR A 534 18.80 10.26 -21.14
CA THR A 534 18.12 10.75 -19.94
C THR A 534 16.90 11.59 -20.30
N GLU A 535 17.00 12.43 -21.34
CA GLU A 535 15.86 13.22 -21.81
C GLU A 535 14.72 12.32 -22.29
N ILE A 536 15.03 11.34 -23.15
CA ILE A 536 14.06 10.38 -23.70
C ILE A 536 13.37 9.62 -22.57
N LEU A 537 14.15 9.02 -21.67
CA LEU A 537 13.62 8.25 -20.55
C LEU A 537 12.79 9.11 -19.59
N SER A 538 13.12 10.41 -19.43
CA SER A 538 12.32 11.32 -18.62
C SER A 538 10.91 11.56 -19.16
N THR A 539 10.61 11.16 -20.41
CA THR A 539 9.27 11.22 -21.01
C THR A 539 8.41 9.97 -20.74
N GLY A 540 8.93 8.99 -20.01
CA GLY A 540 8.19 7.78 -19.63
C GLY A 540 6.95 8.09 -18.82
N ALA A 541 5.78 7.70 -19.35
CA ALA A 541 4.49 7.95 -18.75
C ALA A 541 4.26 7.08 -17.51
N ILE A 542 4.65 5.80 -17.57
CA ILE A 542 4.57 4.84 -16.47
C ILE A 542 5.84 3.98 -16.41
N TRP A 543 6.33 3.71 -15.20
CA TRP A 543 7.44 2.82 -14.92
C TRP A 543 6.97 1.63 -14.07
N LEU A 544 6.77 0.47 -14.68
CA LEU A 544 6.42 -0.79 -14.03
C LEU A 544 7.70 -1.49 -13.54
N MET A 545 7.97 -1.41 -12.24
CA MET A 545 9.16 -1.96 -11.60
C MET A 545 8.93 -3.44 -11.23
N ARG A 546 9.65 -4.35 -11.88
CA ARG A 546 9.57 -5.82 -11.72
C ARG A 546 10.25 -6.36 -10.45
N TYR A 547 10.18 -5.63 -9.35
CA TYR A 547 10.69 -6.05 -8.05
C TYR A 547 9.78 -5.54 -6.93
N ASP A 548 9.97 -6.12 -5.75
CA ASP A 548 9.33 -5.69 -4.50
C ASP A 548 10.41 -5.14 -3.54
N PHE A 549 10.04 -4.16 -2.70
CA PHE A 549 10.94 -3.59 -1.69
C PHE A 549 11.35 -4.60 -0.60
N SER A 550 10.71 -5.77 -0.53
CA SER A 550 11.11 -6.86 0.35
C SER A 550 12.33 -7.63 -0.18
N LEU A 551 12.54 -7.64 -1.51
CA LEU A 551 13.66 -8.31 -2.19
C LEU A 551 14.75 -7.34 -2.61
N GLU A 552 14.43 -6.06 -2.68
CA GLU A 552 15.32 -4.99 -3.07
C GLU A 552 15.39 -3.91 -1.98
N PHE A 553 16.28 -2.95 -2.12
CA PHE A 553 16.42 -1.89 -1.13
C PHE A 553 15.26 -0.90 -1.24
N PRO A 554 14.69 -0.39 -0.12
CA PRO A 554 13.70 0.68 -0.18
C PRO A 554 14.28 1.87 -0.93
N LYS A 555 13.53 2.41 -1.90
CA LYS A 555 13.90 3.60 -2.67
C LYS A 555 12.67 4.48 -2.79
N LEU A 556 12.90 5.80 -2.91
CA LEU A 556 11.80 6.70 -3.23
C LEU A 556 11.27 6.35 -4.63
N LEU A 557 9.96 6.24 -4.75
CA LEU A 557 9.29 6.05 -6.03
C LEU A 557 8.50 7.30 -6.37
N MET A 558 8.56 7.69 -7.64
CA MET A 558 7.70 8.74 -8.16
C MET A 558 6.28 8.20 -8.37
N PRO A 559 5.23 9.04 -8.36
CA PRO A 559 3.85 8.58 -8.50
C PRO A 559 3.58 7.74 -9.76
N ASN A 560 4.35 7.94 -10.83
CA ASN A 560 4.27 7.16 -12.06
C ASN A 560 5.13 5.88 -12.06
N MET A 561 5.82 5.55 -10.96
CA MET A 561 6.56 4.32 -10.76
C MET A 561 5.74 3.34 -9.90
N ILE A 562 5.40 2.18 -10.47
CA ILE A 562 4.52 1.18 -9.87
C ILE A 562 5.32 -0.10 -9.66
N LEU A 563 5.44 -0.56 -8.41
CA LEU A 563 6.00 -1.88 -8.10
C LEU A 563 4.98 -2.96 -8.52
N ILE A 564 5.40 -3.90 -9.37
CA ILE A 564 4.53 -4.97 -9.88
C ILE A 564 5.00 -6.39 -9.50
N GLY A 565 6.09 -6.52 -8.73
CA GLY A 565 6.59 -7.81 -8.25
C GLY A 565 6.85 -8.84 -9.36
N ALA A 566 6.75 -10.14 -9.02
CA ALA A 566 6.75 -11.23 -10.00
C ALA A 566 5.33 -11.42 -10.53
N LEU A 567 5.16 -11.28 -11.85
CA LEU A 567 3.88 -11.50 -12.53
C LEU A 567 3.72 -12.99 -12.87
N GLU A 568 2.79 -13.67 -12.20
CA GLU A 568 2.17 -14.90 -12.71
C GLU A 568 0.76 -14.63 -13.23
N GLN A 569 0.34 -15.45 -14.20
CA GLN A 569 -0.93 -15.33 -14.90
C GLN A 569 -2.09 -15.54 -13.93
N SER A 570 -3.00 -14.56 -13.83
CA SER A 570 -4.29 -14.72 -13.15
C SER A 570 -5.41 -14.01 -13.93
N PRO A 571 -6.61 -14.62 -14.06
CA PRO A 571 -7.69 -14.08 -14.87
C PRO A 571 -8.63 -13.12 -14.12
N SER A 572 -8.93 -12.03 -14.84
CA SER A 572 -10.19 -11.28 -14.93
C SER A 572 -10.79 -10.60 -13.69
N GLY A 573 -10.96 -9.28 -13.81
CA GLY A 573 -11.96 -8.50 -13.08
C GLY A 573 -12.80 -7.64 -14.04
N LYS A 574 -14.11 -7.58 -13.81
CA LYS A 574 -15.02 -6.52 -14.29
C LYS A 574 -15.84 -6.02 -13.09
N SER A 575 -15.97 -4.70 -12.94
CA SER A 575 -16.64 -4.06 -11.81
C SER A 575 -18.06 -3.56 -12.16
N GLY A 576 -19.03 -3.95 -11.34
CA GLY A 576 -20.43 -3.55 -11.42
C GLY A 576 -21.43 -4.53 -10.78
N TRP A 577 -20.98 -5.44 -9.91
CA TRP A 577 -21.79 -6.57 -9.45
C TRP A 577 -22.43 -6.36 -8.09
N THR A 578 -23.72 -6.67 -7.99
CA THR A 578 -24.31 -7.23 -6.78
C THR A 578 -23.96 -8.72 -6.73
N GLY A 579 -22.84 -9.05 -6.11
CA GLY A 579 -22.37 -10.44 -5.97
C GLY A 579 -22.99 -11.19 -4.78
N LYS A 580 -22.91 -12.52 -4.83
CA LYS A 580 -23.34 -13.46 -3.79
C LYS A 580 -22.12 -14.09 -3.13
N LEU A 581 -21.95 -13.82 -1.83
CA LEU A 581 -20.79 -14.24 -1.04
C LEU A 581 -21.19 -15.34 -0.05
N LEU A 582 -20.49 -16.47 -0.11
CA LEU A 582 -20.53 -17.47 0.95
C LEU A 582 -19.44 -17.14 1.98
N VAL A 583 -19.77 -17.13 3.25
CA VAL A 583 -18.81 -16.95 4.34
C VAL A 583 -18.79 -18.21 5.19
N VAL A 584 -17.63 -18.83 5.28
CA VAL A 584 -17.38 -19.99 6.14
C VAL A 584 -16.34 -19.56 7.18
N PRO A 585 -16.76 -19.09 8.36
CA PRO A 585 -15.85 -18.48 9.31
C PRO A 585 -15.12 -19.52 10.17
N MET A 586 -13.97 -19.10 10.68
CA MET A 586 -13.35 -19.71 11.85
C MET A 586 -13.81 -18.94 13.09
N ASP A 587 -14.21 -19.69 14.12
CA ASP A 587 -14.70 -19.12 15.38
C ASP A 587 -13.60 -18.37 16.16
N GLY A 588 -14.00 -17.56 17.13
CA GLY A 588 -13.11 -16.81 18.00
C GLY A 588 -12.60 -15.49 17.42
N SER A 589 -11.35 -15.13 17.73
CA SER A 589 -10.78 -13.83 17.32
C SER A 589 -10.65 -13.69 15.80
N HIS A 590 -10.65 -14.81 15.08
CA HIS A 590 -10.63 -14.85 13.62
C HIS A 590 -11.91 -14.29 13.01
N TRP A 591 -13.05 -14.48 13.68
CA TRP A 591 -14.36 -14.03 13.22
C TRP A 591 -14.51 -12.50 13.18
N THR A 592 -13.91 -11.75 14.12
CA THR A 592 -14.16 -10.30 14.25
C THR A 592 -13.98 -9.52 12.95
N GLY A 593 -12.88 -9.77 12.23
CA GLY A 593 -12.61 -9.10 10.95
C GLY A 593 -13.48 -9.61 9.80
N VAL A 594 -13.71 -10.92 9.75
CA VAL A 594 -14.57 -11.54 8.71
C VAL A 594 -16.02 -11.06 8.86
N LYS A 595 -16.52 -10.90 10.09
CA LYS A 595 -17.85 -10.35 10.37
C LYS A 595 -18.01 -8.93 9.84
N ALA A 596 -17.02 -8.07 10.08
CA ALA A 596 -17.06 -6.70 9.59
C ALA A 596 -17.15 -6.64 8.06
N VAL A 597 -16.41 -7.50 7.37
CA VAL A 597 -16.48 -7.63 5.90
C VAL A 597 -17.85 -8.15 5.46
N ALA A 598 -18.38 -9.19 6.12
CA ALA A 598 -19.69 -9.77 5.80
C ALA A 598 -20.83 -8.75 5.97
N GLU A 599 -20.85 -7.99 7.07
CA GLU A 599 -21.85 -6.94 7.33
C GLU A 599 -21.76 -5.82 6.29
N GLU A 600 -20.54 -5.35 5.98
CA GLU A 600 -20.35 -4.25 5.02
C GLU A 600 -20.72 -4.66 3.59
N MET A 601 -20.38 -5.89 3.19
CA MET A 601 -20.82 -6.45 1.90
C MET A 601 -22.35 -6.50 1.82
N GLY A 602 -23.01 -7.03 2.86
CA GLY A 602 -24.46 -7.05 2.96
C GLY A 602 -25.09 -5.66 2.87
N ARG A 603 -24.55 -4.70 3.62
CA ARG A 603 -24.99 -3.29 3.63
C ARG A 603 -24.88 -2.63 2.25
N ARG A 604 -23.90 -3.04 1.44
CA ARG A 604 -23.70 -2.57 0.05
C ARG A 604 -24.61 -3.25 -0.97
N GLY A 605 -25.51 -4.13 -0.53
CA GLY A 605 -26.48 -4.82 -1.38
C GLY A 605 -26.03 -6.18 -1.92
N HIS A 606 -24.91 -6.73 -1.43
CA HIS A 606 -24.50 -8.10 -1.74
C HIS A 606 -25.36 -9.11 -0.98
N THR A 607 -25.65 -10.25 -1.58
CA THR A 607 -26.29 -11.36 -0.86
C THR A 607 -25.22 -12.16 -0.14
N VAL A 608 -25.15 -12.03 1.18
CA VAL A 608 -24.15 -12.71 2.01
C VAL A 608 -24.80 -13.82 2.81
N ILE A 609 -24.29 -15.05 2.68
CA ILE A 609 -24.73 -16.22 3.45
C ILE A 609 -23.57 -16.68 4.32
N VAL A 610 -23.75 -16.67 5.65
CA VAL A 610 -22.76 -17.12 6.63
C VAL A 610 -23.20 -18.47 7.18
N VAL A 611 -22.35 -19.49 7.03
CA VAL A 611 -22.60 -20.85 7.53
C VAL A 611 -21.84 -21.07 8.84
N ILE A 612 -22.54 -21.33 9.93
CA ILE A 612 -21.95 -21.45 11.27
C ILE A 612 -22.44 -22.72 11.99
N PRO A 613 -21.65 -23.34 12.87
CA PRO A 613 -22.15 -24.40 13.75
C PRO A 613 -23.15 -23.83 14.76
N GLU A 614 -24.07 -24.66 15.25
CA GLU A 614 -25.02 -24.31 16.32
C GLU A 614 -24.32 -23.93 17.63
N ILE A 615 -23.18 -24.55 17.90
CA ILE A 615 -22.35 -24.28 19.08
C ILE A 615 -21.11 -23.51 18.63
N SER A 616 -20.93 -22.32 19.21
CA SER A 616 -19.79 -21.46 18.91
C SER A 616 -19.47 -20.52 20.07
N MET A 617 -18.25 -19.99 20.10
CA MET A 617 -17.76 -19.01 21.06
C MET A 617 -18.19 -17.58 20.70
N ARG A 618 -18.11 -17.21 19.41
CA ARG A 618 -18.37 -15.82 18.94
C ARG A 618 -19.22 -15.72 17.68
N LEU A 619 -19.51 -16.84 17.02
CA LEU A 619 -20.32 -16.84 15.80
C LEU A 619 -21.78 -16.56 16.15
N GLY A 620 -22.49 -15.90 15.25
CA GLY A 620 -23.89 -15.54 15.49
C GLY A 620 -24.51 -14.74 14.35
N PRO A 621 -25.82 -14.48 14.43
CA PRO A 621 -26.55 -13.75 13.40
C PRO A 621 -26.06 -12.31 13.25
N GLY A 622 -26.20 -11.78 12.05
CA GLY A 622 -25.84 -10.41 11.68
C GLY A 622 -27.03 -9.59 11.25
N LYS A 623 -26.81 -8.30 11.02
CA LYS A 623 -27.87 -7.38 10.58
C LYS A 623 -28.05 -7.37 9.07
N HIS A 624 -26.97 -7.57 8.32
CA HIS A 624 -26.95 -7.43 6.87
C HIS A 624 -26.57 -8.72 6.12
N TYR A 625 -26.52 -9.87 6.80
CA TYR A 625 -26.26 -11.17 6.16
C TYR A 625 -27.24 -12.24 6.65
N ILE A 626 -27.42 -13.28 5.83
CA ILE A 626 -28.24 -14.45 6.14
C ILE A 626 -27.38 -15.47 6.89
N THR A 627 -27.90 -16.05 7.96
CA THR A 627 -27.21 -17.10 8.73
C THR A 627 -27.83 -18.46 8.45
N LYS A 628 -26.99 -19.47 8.21
CA LYS A 628 -27.36 -20.88 8.13
C LYS A 628 -26.58 -21.65 9.19
N THR A 629 -27.28 -22.48 9.96
CA THR A 629 -26.70 -23.28 11.03
C THR A 629 -26.60 -24.75 10.66
N PHE A 630 -25.66 -25.48 11.28
CA PHE A 630 -25.58 -26.93 11.20
C PHE A 630 -25.24 -27.53 12.58
N PRO A 631 -25.75 -28.73 12.89
CA PRO A 631 -25.51 -29.39 14.17
C PRO A 631 -24.08 -29.91 14.28
N VAL A 632 -23.58 -30.03 15.51
CA VAL A 632 -22.26 -30.59 15.85
C VAL A 632 -22.41 -31.71 16.89
N PRO A 633 -21.47 -32.68 16.97
CA PRO A 633 -21.65 -33.90 17.77
C PRO A 633 -21.22 -33.76 19.24
N TYR A 634 -20.97 -32.54 19.71
CA TYR A 634 -20.47 -32.25 21.05
C TYR A 634 -21.33 -31.18 21.72
N GLU A 635 -21.34 -31.15 23.05
CA GLU A 635 -22.08 -30.16 23.85
C GLU A 635 -21.24 -28.91 24.14
N LEU A 636 -21.92 -27.80 24.46
CA LEU A 636 -21.27 -26.51 24.77
C LEU A 636 -20.33 -26.61 26.00
N GLU A 637 -20.65 -27.47 26.97
CA GLU A 637 -19.84 -27.69 28.18
C GLU A 637 -18.46 -28.26 27.83
N LEU A 638 -18.41 -29.32 27.02
CA LEU A 638 -17.16 -29.94 26.57
C LEU A 638 -16.32 -28.94 25.74
N PHE A 639 -16.96 -28.17 24.86
CA PHE A 639 -16.29 -27.13 24.09
C PHE A 639 -15.64 -26.07 25.00
N ASN A 640 -16.37 -25.59 26.01
CA ASN A 640 -15.86 -24.63 26.98
C ASN A 640 -14.75 -25.21 27.88
N GLU A 641 -14.84 -26.48 28.27
CA GLU A 641 -13.81 -27.16 29.06
C GLU A 641 -12.48 -27.22 28.30
N ILE A 642 -12.50 -27.64 27.04
CA ILE A 642 -11.31 -27.72 26.18
C ILE A 642 -10.66 -26.34 26.02
N LEU A 643 -11.46 -25.30 25.76
CA LEU A 643 -10.96 -23.92 25.65
C LEU A 643 -10.37 -23.42 26.96
N THR A 644 -11.05 -23.65 28.08
CA THR A 644 -10.61 -23.20 29.40
C THR A 644 -9.33 -23.90 29.83
N LYS A 645 -9.21 -25.20 29.57
CA LYS A 645 -7.99 -25.97 29.80
C LYS A 645 -6.81 -25.39 29.02
N HIS A 646 -7.02 -25.07 27.74
CA HIS A 646 -5.99 -24.46 26.90
C HIS A 646 -5.50 -23.12 27.46
N VAL A 647 -6.42 -22.23 27.89
CA VAL A 647 -6.07 -20.94 28.48
C VAL A 647 -5.33 -21.10 29.81
N ARG A 648 -5.79 -22.00 30.68
CA ARG A 648 -5.15 -22.24 31.99
C ARG A 648 -3.72 -22.75 31.84
N GLU A 649 -3.48 -23.70 30.95
CA GLU A 649 -2.14 -24.26 30.74
C GLU A 649 -1.17 -23.26 30.09
N LEU A 650 -1.65 -22.37 29.22
CA LEU A 650 -0.83 -21.28 28.66
C LEU A 650 -0.50 -20.15 29.65
N THR A 651 -1.32 -19.99 30.69
CA THR A 651 -1.19 -18.90 31.68
C THR A 651 -0.65 -19.37 33.03
N ALA A 652 -0.36 -20.67 33.17
CA ALA A 652 0.17 -21.24 34.39
C ALA A 652 1.59 -20.72 34.66
N PRO A 653 1.84 -20.06 35.81
CA PRO A 653 3.21 -19.74 36.21
C PRO A 653 3.97 -21.03 36.57
N ASP A 654 5.29 -21.02 36.37
CA ASP A 654 6.25 -22.01 36.89
C ASP A 654 6.28 -23.42 36.25
N GLN A 655 5.82 -23.60 35.01
CA GLN A 655 5.99 -24.86 34.27
C GLN A 655 7.40 -25.01 33.65
N SER A 656 7.90 -26.25 33.58
CA SER A 656 9.13 -26.54 32.83
C SER A 656 8.89 -26.39 31.31
N LEU A 657 9.94 -26.05 30.54
CA LEU A 657 9.84 -25.92 29.07
C LEU A 657 9.29 -27.18 28.40
N LEU A 658 9.62 -28.38 28.92
CA LEU A 658 9.14 -29.64 28.37
C LEU A 658 7.65 -29.84 28.63
N GLU A 659 7.17 -29.50 29.82
CA GLU A 659 5.74 -29.56 30.17
C GLU A 659 4.95 -28.57 29.33
N ILE A 660 5.45 -27.35 29.13
CA ILE A 660 4.84 -26.35 28.24
C ILE A 660 4.72 -26.90 26.81
N VAL A 661 5.80 -27.47 26.27
CA VAL A 661 5.81 -28.00 24.89
C VAL A 661 4.86 -29.20 24.75
N THR A 662 4.89 -30.15 25.68
CA THR A 662 4.07 -31.37 25.61
C THR A 662 2.58 -31.08 25.82
N SER A 663 2.23 -30.25 26.81
CA SER A 663 0.85 -29.81 27.06
C SER A 663 0.29 -28.99 25.90
N THR A 664 1.05 -28.02 25.40
CA THR A 664 0.66 -27.18 24.24
C THR A 664 0.41 -28.05 23.01
N PHE A 665 1.30 -29.01 22.73
CA PHE A 665 1.14 -29.91 21.58
C PHE A 665 -0.12 -30.79 21.71
N SER A 666 -0.35 -31.37 22.89
CA SER A 666 -1.53 -32.20 23.18
C SER A 666 -2.84 -31.41 23.04
N ASN A 667 -2.87 -30.18 23.58
CA ASN A 667 -4.02 -29.30 23.48
C ASN A 667 -4.29 -28.86 22.05
N MET A 668 -3.26 -28.44 21.32
CA MET A 668 -3.40 -28.08 19.90
C MET A 668 -3.95 -29.25 19.10
N LYS A 669 -3.44 -30.47 19.31
CA LYS A 669 -3.98 -31.66 18.66
C LYS A 669 -5.46 -31.87 18.98
N THR A 670 -5.87 -31.70 20.23
CA THR A 670 -7.27 -31.83 20.66
C THR A 670 -8.16 -30.77 20.00
N MET A 671 -7.71 -29.53 19.95
CA MET A 671 -8.41 -28.43 19.26
C MET A 671 -8.57 -28.69 17.76
N PHE A 672 -7.50 -29.13 17.08
CA PHE A 672 -7.56 -29.46 15.65
C PHE A 672 -8.50 -30.62 15.35
N ASN A 673 -8.56 -31.65 16.22
CA ASN A 673 -9.51 -32.76 16.09
C ASN A 673 -10.96 -32.28 16.25
N LEU A 674 -11.23 -31.42 17.23
CA LEU A 674 -12.57 -30.84 17.44
C LEU A 674 -13.02 -30.00 16.23
N MET A 675 -12.11 -29.19 15.71
CA MET A 675 -12.37 -28.39 14.50
C MET A 675 -12.59 -29.27 13.25
N ALA A 676 -11.87 -30.40 13.12
CA ALA A 676 -12.09 -31.35 12.03
C ALA A 676 -13.46 -32.04 12.14
N SER A 677 -13.88 -32.40 13.35
CA SER A 677 -15.23 -32.95 13.60
C SER A 677 -16.35 -31.95 13.26
N THR A 678 -16.11 -30.67 13.53
CA THR A 678 -17.02 -29.58 13.08
C THR A 678 -17.14 -29.56 11.56
N SER A 679 -16.01 -29.66 10.86
CA SER A 679 -15.97 -29.67 9.39
C SER A 679 -16.69 -30.90 8.81
N GLU A 680 -16.47 -32.06 9.41
CA GLU A 680 -17.15 -33.31 9.03
C GLU A 680 -18.67 -33.20 9.19
N SER A 681 -19.14 -32.53 10.24
CA SER A 681 -20.58 -32.32 10.49
C SER A 681 -21.23 -31.44 9.42
N LEU A 682 -20.55 -30.37 9.00
CA LEU A 682 -20.99 -29.57 7.86
C LEU A 682 -21.05 -30.41 6.58
N PHE A 683 -20.01 -31.18 6.29
CA PHE A 683 -19.91 -31.97 5.06
C PHE A 683 -20.90 -33.13 4.99
N LYS A 684 -21.32 -33.68 6.14
CA LYS A 684 -22.39 -34.69 6.23
C LYS A 684 -23.80 -34.11 6.17
N ASN A 685 -23.96 -32.79 6.34
CA ASN A 685 -25.26 -32.14 6.24
C ASN A 685 -25.65 -31.98 4.75
N GLN A 686 -26.20 -33.05 4.19
CA GLN A 686 -26.52 -33.14 2.77
C GLN A 686 -27.50 -32.04 2.32
N GLU A 687 -28.52 -31.75 3.13
CA GLU A 687 -29.50 -30.68 2.85
C GLU A 687 -28.82 -29.32 2.70
N LEU A 688 -27.93 -28.98 3.63
CA LEU A 688 -27.21 -27.71 3.58
C LEU A 688 -26.22 -27.67 2.39
N ILE A 689 -25.49 -28.75 2.12
CA ILE A 689 -24.57 -28.81 0.98
C ILE A 689 -25.31 -28.64 -0.35
N GLU A 690 -26.47 -29.29 -0.52
CA GLU A 690 -27.31 -29.14 -1.71
C GLU A 690 -27.89 -27.73 -1.82
N PHE A 691 -28.34 -27.14 -0.71
CA PHE A 691 -28.75 -25.74 -0.67
C PHE A 691 -27.62 -24.82 -1.15
N LEU A 692 -26.40 -25.01 -0.66
CA LEU A 692 -25.23 -24.20 -1.02
C LEU A 692 -24.83 -24.37 -2.48
N ARG A 693 -24.88 -25.59 -3.02
CA ARG A 693 -24.65 -25.86 -4.46
C ARG A 693 -25.65 -25.10 -5.35
N ALA A 694 -26.91 -25.03 -4.93
CA ALA A 694 -27.95 -24.34 -5.69
C ALA A 694 -27.83 -22.81 -5.66
N GLN A 695 -26.99 -22.23 -4.79
CA GLN A 695 -26.95 -20.78 -4.61
C GLN A 695 -26.17 -20.02 -5.70
N ASN A 696 -25.30 -20.66 -6.49
CA ASN A 696 -24.39 -20.01 -7.46
C ASN A 696 -23.60 -18.84 -6.85
N PHE A 697 -22.71 -19.14 -5.89
CA PHE A 697 -21.87 -18.12 -5.24
C PHE A 697 -20.76 -17.61 -6.16
N ASP A 698 -20.44 -16.32 -6.05
CA ASP A 698 -19.31 -15.70 -6.79
C ASP A 698 -17.96 -15.92 -6.08
N ALA A 699 -17.98 -16.04 -4.76
CA ALA A 699 -16.79 -16.26 -3.95
C ALA A 699 -17.12 -16.91 -2.59
N VAL A 700 -16.12 -17.56 -1.99
CA VAL A 700 -16.14 -18.03 -0.59
C VAL A 700 -15.12 -17.25 0.23
N LEU A 701 -15.56 -16.49 1.23
CA LEU A 701 -14.69 -15.83 2.21
C LEU A 701 -14.48 -16.75 3.42
N THR A 702 -13.22 -17.08 3.72
CA THR A 702 -12.87 -17.97 4.85
C THR A 702 -11.50 -17.63 5.42
N ASP A 703 -11.26 -17.97 6.68
CA ASP A 703 -9.89 -18.05 7.21
C ASP A 703 -9.36 -19.48 6.98
N PRO A 704 -8.34 -19.70 6.12
CA PRO A 704 -7.88 -21.03 5.76
C PRO A 704 -7.06 -21.73 6.85
N ALA A 705 -6.77 -21.09 7.99
CA ALA A 705 -6.16 -21.77 9.14
C ALA A 705 -7.03 -22.95 9.63
N LEU A 706 -8.35 -22.82 9.44
CA LEU A 706 -9.31 -23.91 9.48
C LEU A 706 -9.75 -24.23 8.04
N PRO A 707 -9.30 -25.34 7.43
CA PRO A 707 -9.48 -25.54 5.99
C PRO A 707 -10.92 -25.89 5.57
N MET A 708 -11.90 -25.88 6.48
CA MET A 708 -13.32 -26.17 6.20
C MET A 708 -13.86 -25.35 5.01
N GLY A 709 -13.70 -24.03 5.04
CA GLY A 709 -14.17 -23.16 3.97
C GLY A 709 -13.39 -23.33 2.67
N ALA A 710 -12.08 -23.61 2.75
CA ALA A 710 -11.23 -23.85 1.59
C ALA A 710 -11.61 -25.17 0.88
N ILE A 711 -11.83 -26.24 1.65
CA ILE A 711 -12.30 -27.55 1.15
C ILE A 711 -13.68 -27.39 0.51
N LEU A 712 -14.60 -26.65 1.14
CA LEU A 712 -15.93 -26.41 0.59
C LEU A 712 -15.87 -25.61 -0.71
N ALA A 713 -15.08 -24.53 -0.77
CA ALA A 713 -14.88 -23.73 -1.97
C ALA A 713 -14.35 -24.60 -3.13
N TYR A 714 -13.37 -25.47 -2.84
CA TYR A 714 -12.79 -26.40 -3.79
C TYR A 714 -13.81 -27.45 -4.28
N ASN A 715 -14.70 -27.96 -3.41
CA ASN A 715 -15.78 -28.86 -3.83
C ASN A 715 -16.81 -28.16 -4.73
N LEU A 716 -17.19 -26.93 -4.38
CA LEU A 716 -18.17 -26.14 -5.11
C LEU A 716 -17.60 -25.53 -6.40
N SER A 717 -16.28 -25.61 -6.63
CA SER A 717 -15.57 -24.93 -7.72
C SER A 717 -15.81 -23.41 -7.73
N VAL A 718 -15.87 -22.82 -6.53
CA VAL A 718 -16.09 -21.37 -6.32
C VAL A 718 -14.76 -20.73 -5.89
N PRO A 719 -14.39 -19.55 -6.43
CA PRO A 719 -13.18 -18.84 -6.02
C PRO A 719 -13.11 -18.59 -4.50
N ALA A 720 -12.01 -19.00 -3.87
CA ALA A 720 -11.79 -18.76 -2.45
C ALA A 720 -11.07 -17.42 -2.20
N VAL A 721 -11.60 -16.63 -1.28
CA VAL A 721 -10.97 -15.42 -0.72
C VAL A 721 -10.54 -15.76 0.70
N TYR A 722 -9.23 -15.84 0.92
CA TYR A 722 -8.65 -16.17 2.21
C TYR A 722 -8.36 -14.93 3.03
N MET A 723 -8.87 -14.85 4.26
CA MET A 723 -8.64 -13.73 5.16
C MET A 723 -8.01 -14.20 6.46
N LEU A 724 -6.71 -13.97 6.63
CA LEU A 724 -5.88 -14.54 7.71
C LEU A 724 -4.73 -13.62 8.10
N ARG A 725 -4.12 -13.86 9.27
CA ARG A 725 -2.84 -13.24 9.61
C ARG A 725 -1.64 -14.03 9.05
N GLY A 726 -1.73 -15.34 8.94
CA GLY A 726 -0.66 -16.21 8.46
C GLY A 726 -0.99 -17.65 8.80
N MET A 727 -0.30 -18.61 8.18
CA MET A 727 -0.49 -20.03 8.48
C MET A 727 0.74 -20.65 9.13
N PRO A 728 0.56 -21.63 10.03
CA PRO A 728 1.69 -22.36 10.57
C PRO A 728 2.44 -23.11 9.47
N CYS A 729 3.72 -23.41 9.72
CA CYS A 729 4.57 -24.22 8.85
C CYS A 729 4.78 -23.68 7.44
N GLY A 730 4.55 -22.38 7.22
CA GLY A 730 4.72 -21.74 5.92
C GLY A 730 3.75 -22.25 4.85
N LEU A 731 2.60 -22.80 5.24
CA LEU A 731 1.59 -23.30 4.31
C LEU A 731 1.05 -22.18 3.40
N ASP A 732 0.95 -20.96 3.89
CA ASP A 732 0.60 -19.77 3.10
C ASP A 732 1.67 -19.52 2.03
N SER A 733 2.95 -19.46 2.43
CA SER A 733 4.07 -19.27 1.49
C SER A 733 4.17 -20.39 0.45
N ALA A 734 3.96 -21.65 0.86
CA ALA A 734 4.00 -22.79 -0.04
C ALA A 734 2.82 -22.80 -1.04
N ALA A 735 1.60 -22.49 -0.57
CA ALA A 735 0.41 -22.45 -1.41
C ALA A 735 0.44 -21.30 -2.43
N THR A 736 1.02 -20.17 -2.07
CA THR A 736 1.16 -19.01 -2.97
C THR A 736 2.46 -19.00 -3.77
N ALA A 737 3.37 -19.95 -3.54
CA ALA A 737 4.74 -19.91 -4.06
C ALA A 737 5.51 -18.62 -3.68
N CYS A 738 5.12 -17.95 -2.59
CA CYS A 738 5.84 -16.82 -2.03
C CYS A 738 7.20 -17.26 -1.46
N PRO A 739 8.31 -16.56 -1.78
CA PRO A 739 9.58 -16.82 -1.12
C PRO A 739 9.51 -16.61 0.39
N ASP A 740 9.99 -17.57 1.17
CA ASP A 740 10.06 -17.52 2.65
C ASP A 740 11.50 -17.69 3.16
N PRO A 741 12.33 -16.63 3.03
CA PRO A 741 13.78 -16.71 3.23
C PRO A 741 14.17 -16.83 4.71
N LEU A 742 14.51 -18.05 5.12
CA LEU A 742 14.91 -18.43 6.50
C LEU A 742 16.12 -17.67 7.06
N SER A 743 16.87 -16.97 6.21
CA SER A 743 18.03 -16.18 6.65
C SER A 743 17.64 -14.90 7.39
N TYR A 744 16.45 -14.34 7.16
CA TYR A 744 15.97 -13.12 7.80
C TYR A 744 14.47 -13.12 8.14
N VAL A 745 13.71 -14.13 7.72
CA VAL A 745 12.35 -14.36 8.21
C VAL A 745 12.42 -15.40 9.34
N PRO A 746 12.24 -15.00 10.60
CA PRO A 746 12.26 -15.92 11.73
C PRO A 746 11.00 -16.80 11.74
N ARG A 747 11.19 -18.07 12.12
CA ARG A 747 10.11 -19.04 12.32
C ARG A 747 9.35 -18.72 13.60
N PHE A 748 8.04 -18.94 13.57
CA PHE A 748 7.10 -18.54 14.63
C PHE A 748 7.55 -18.94 16.05
N MET A 749 8.08 -20.16 16.21
CA MET A 749 8.49 -20.70 17.52
C MET A 749 9.87 -20.24 18.01
N THR A 750 10.67 -19.57 17.18
CA THR A 750 12.03 -19.15 17.55
C THR A 750 12.07 -17.88 18.38
N GLN A 751 11.01 -17.07 18.32
CA GLN A 751 10.94 -15.72 18.89
C GLN A 751 12.12 -14.81 18.47
N HIS A 752 12.75 -15.12 17.33
CA HIS A 752 13.82 -14.32 16.77
C HIS A 752 13.25 -13.09 16.04
N SER A 753 14.14 -12.14 15.74
CA SER A 753 13.83 -10.98 14.90
C SER A 753 14.40 -11.16 13.49
N ASP A 754 14.19 -10.20 12.58
CA ASP A 754 14.90 -10.12 11.30
C ASP A 754 16.43 -10.04 11.46
N ARG A 755 16.90 -9.71 12.67
CA ARG A 755 18.31 -9.64 13.05
C ARG A 755 18.73 -10.88 13.80
N MET A 756 18.99 -11.93 13.03
CA MET A 756 19.56 -13.16 13.55
C MET A 756 21.09 -13.17 13.40
N SER A 757 21.78 -13.57 14.47
CA SER A 757 23.18 -14.02 14.43
C SER A 757 23.31 -15.28 13.55
N PHE A 758 24.53 -15.67 13.19
CA PHE A 758 24.74 -16.90 12.43
C PHE A 758 24.11 -18.13 13.14
N GLY A 759 24.34 -18.28 14.45
CA GLY A 759 23.74 -19.38 15.22
C GLY A 759 22.21 -19.34 15.26
N GLN A 760 21.63 -18.14 15.41
CA GLN A 760 20.16 -17.97 15.34
C GLN A 760 19.62 -18.33 13.96
N ARG A 761 20.33 -18.02 12.87
CA ARG A 761 19.96 -18.42 11.51
C ARG A 761 20.00 -19.94 11.33
N VAL A 762 21.04 -20.59 11.85
CA VAL A 762 21.14 -22.06 11.83
C VAL A 762 19.97 -22.69 12.60
N TRP A 763 19.69 -22.18 13.81
CA TRP A 763 18.53 -22.63 14.60
C TRP A 763 17.21 -22.41 13.86
N ASN A 764 17.05 -21.26 13.20
CA ASN A 764 15.87 -20.94 12.41
C ASN A 764 15.65 -21.93 11.25
N VAL A 765 16.73 -22.33 10.58
CA VAL A 765 16.69 -23.37 9.52
C VAL A 765 16.30 -24.73 10.11
N LEU A 766 16.86 -25.12 11.24
CA LEU A 766 16.53 -26.39 11.90
C LEU A 766 15.05 -26.45 12.32
N VAL A 767 14.52 -25.37 12.92
CA VAL A 767 13.10 -25.29 13.28
C VAL A 767 12.22 -25.38 12.03
N SER A 768 12.59 -24.66 10.95
CA SER A 768 11.86 -24.72 9.67
C SER A 768 11.79 -26.14 9.09
N MET A 769 12.85 -26.95 9.24
CA MET A 769 12.84 -28.35 8.80
C MET A 769 11.90 -29.24 9.64
N LEU A 770 11.69 -28.92 10.91
CA LEU A 770 10.84 -29.70 11.83
C LEU A 770 9.35 -29.32 11.73
N GLU A 771 9.04 -28.08 11.40
CA GLU A 771 7.66 -27.58 11.35
C GLU A 771 6.70 -28.39 10.45
N PRO A 772 7.08 -28.79 9.21
CA PRO A 772 6.20 -29.61 8.36
C PRO A 772 5.75 -30.92 9.02
N LEU A 773 6.59 -31.54 9.85
CA LEU A 773 6.24 -32.75 10.59
C LEU A 773 5.18 -32.46 11.64
N VAL A 774 5.33 -31.36 12.38
CA VAL A 774 4.37 -30.91 13.40
C VAL A 774 3.02 -30.58 12.76
N CYS A 775 2.99 -29.81 11.66
CA CYS A 775 1.75 -29.51 10.96
C CYS A 775 1.10 -30.76 10.36
N LYS A 776 1.88 -31.71 9.85
CA LYS A 776 1.31 -32.97 9.35
C LYS A 776 0.51 -33.70 10.43
N VAL A 777 0.94 -33.64 11.70
CA VAL A 777 0.17 -34.23 12.83
C VAL A 777 -1.10 -33.44 13.10
N PHE A 778 -1.05 -32.11 13.14
CA PHE A 778 -2.24 -31.28 13.41
C PHE A 778 -3.29 -31.35 12.30
N TYR A 779 -2.88 -31.39 11.03
CA TYR A 779 -3.80 -31.49 9.90
C TYR A 779 -4.17 -32.93 9.53
N LEU A 780 -3.64 -33.95 10.23
CA LEU A 780 -3.94 -35.35 9.93
C LEU A 780 -5.44 -35.65 10.01
N SER A 781 -6.13 -35.06 10.99
CA SER A 781 -7.58 -35.21 11.17
C SER A 781 -8.40 -34.69 9.99
N TYR A 782 -7.86 -33.75 9.20
CA TYR A 782 -8.52 -33.25 7.99
C TYR A 782 -8.32 -34.14 6.78
N LYS A 783 -7.33 -35.05 6.78
CA LYS A 783 -7.07 -35.92 5.63
C LYS A 783 -8.28 -36.80 5.34
N ASP A 784 -8.79 -37.49 6.36
CA ASP A 784 -9.92 -38.40 6.21
C ASP A 784 -11.21 -37.63 5.91
N VAL A 785 -11.43 -36.50 6.59
CA VAL A 785 -12.58 -35.62 6.34
C VAL A 785 -12.60 -35.10 4.90
N THR A 786 -11.44 -34.68 4.38
CA THR A 786 -11.28 -34.17 3.01
C THR A 786 -11.50 -35.28 1.99
N TYR A 787 -10.90 -36.46 2.21
CA TYR A 787 -11.07 -37.62 1.33
C TYR A 787 -12.54 -38.05 1.26
N ASN A 788 -13.21 -38.16 2.41
CA ASN A 788 -14.62 -38.57 2.48
C ASN A 788 -15.56 -37.57 1.81
N PHE A 789 -15.24 -36.27 1.85
CA PHE A 789 -16.09 -35.25 1.22
C PHE A 789 -15.80 -35.06 -0.28
N LEU A 790 -14.52 -35.04 -0.69
CA LEU A 790 -14.12 -34.83 -2.07
C LEU A 790 -14.09 -36.11 -2.91
N GLN A 791 -14.08 -37.29 -2.27
CA GLN A 791 -13.96 -38.61 -2.91
C GLN A 791 -12.69 -38.78 -3.75
N ARG A 792 -11.61 -38.07 -3.37
CA ARG A 792 -10.27 -38.16 -3.98
C ARG A 792 -9.19 -37.72 -2.99
N ASP A 793 -7.98 -38.24 -3.18
CA ASP A 793 -6.81 -37.82 -2.40
C ASP A 793 -6.30 -36.48 -2.94
N VAL A 794 -6.45 -35.42 -2.15
CA VAL A 794 -6.08 -34.05 -2.49
C VAL A 794 -5.30 -33.49 -1.32
N SER A 795 -4.13 -32.91 -1.61
CA SER A 795 -3.31 -32.31 -0.56
C SER A 795 -3.89 -30.96 -0.11
N LEU A 796 -3.68 -30.60 1.16
CA LEU A 796 -4.10 -29.29 1.66
C LEU A 796 -3.44 -28.13 0.89
N ILE A 797 -2.18 -28.28 0.47
CA ILE A 797 -1.46 -27.27 -0.33
C ILE A 797 -2.15 -27.06 -1.68
N GLU A 798 -2.63 -28.13 -2.32
CA GLU A 798 -3.38 -28.03 -3.58
C GLU A 798 -4.71 -27.29 -3.40
N ILE A 799 -5.45 -27.56 -2.33
CA ILE A 799 -6.70 -26.83 -2.03
C ILE A 799 -6.39 -25.35 -1.82
N LEU A 800 -5.36 -25.03 -1.04
CA LEU A 800 -4.98 -23.66 -0.72
C LEU A 800 -4.42 -22.91 -1.94
N SER A 801 -3.71 -23.57 -2.86
CA SER A 801 -3.17 -22.91 -4.05
C SER A 801 -4.26 -22.42 -5.01
N THR A 802 -5.50 -22.91 -4.89
CA THR A 802 -6.67 -22.38 -5.63
C THR A 802 -7.21 -21.04 -5.10
N GLY A 803 -6.61 -20.49 -4.03
CA GLY A 803 -7.00 -19.20 -3.45
C GLY A 803 -6.89 -18.05 -4.44
N ALA A 804 -8.03 -17.44 -4.79
CA ALA A 804 -8.09 -16.35 -5.74
C ALA A 804 -7.51 -15.06 -5.18
N VAL A 805 -7.76 -14.76 -3.90
CA VAL A 805 -7.24 -13.57 -3.20
C VAL A 805 -6.89 -13.93 -1.75
N TRP A 806 -5.78 -13.41 -1.26
CA TRP A 806 -5.30 -13.56 0.11
C TRP A 806 -5.27 -12.19 0.82
N LEU A 807 -6.25 -11.94 1.68
CA LEU A 807 -6.35 -10.74 2.51
C LEU A 807 -5.59 -10.94 3.82
N MET A 808 -4.38 -10.40 3.88
CA MET A 808 -3.47 -10.54 5.02
C MET A 808 -3.80 -9.51 6.11
N ARG A 809 -4.23 -9.97 7.29
CA ARG A 809 -4.69 -9.16 8.44
C ARG A 809 -3.53 -8.52 9.24
N TYR A 810 -2.54 -8.00 8.54
CA TYR A 810 -1.41 -7.27 9.13
C TYR A 810 -0.94 -6.13 8.22
N ASP A 811 -0.15 -5.23 8.80
CA ASP A 811 0.54 -4.15 8.10
C ASP A 811 2.02 -4.53 7.92
N PHE A 812 2.65 -4.10 6.83
CA PHE A 812 4.04 -4.44 6.51
C PHE A 812 5.04 -3.96 7.58
N SER A 813 4.69 -2.94 8.36
CA SER A 813 5.52 -2.43 9.46
C SER A 813 5.59 -3.34 10.68
N LEU A 814 4.65 -4.27 10.82
CA LEU A 814 4.57 -5.22 11.94
C LEU A 814 5.01 -6.63 11.55
N GLU A 815 5.30 -6.88 10.28
CA GLU A 815 5.74 -8.18 9.80
C GLU A 815 7.14 -8.14 9.22
N PHE A 816 7.76 -9.32 9.15
CA PHE A 816 9.08 -9.47 8.58
C PHE A 816 9.05 -9.22 7.06
N PRO A 817 10.06 -8.53 6.51
CA PRO A 817 10.09 -8.22 5.08
C PRO A 817 10.12 -9.53 4.29
N LYS A 818 9.06 -9.81 3.55
CA LYS A 818 8.99 -10.93 2.61
C LYS A 818 8.15 -10.54 1.38
N PRO A 819 8.39 -11.16 0.22
CA PRO A 819 7.65 -10.85 -0.98
C PRO A 819 6.21 -11.32 -0.85
N LEU A 820 5.29 -10.58 -1.45
CA LEU A 820 3.89 -10.95 -1.55
C LEU A 820 3.56 -11.21 -3.02
N MET A 821 2.71 -12.20 -3.27
CA MET A 821 2.18 -12.42 -4.62
C MET A 821 1.16 -11.33 -4.97
N PRO A 822 0.93 -11.02 -6.27
CA PRO A 822 -0.04 -10.00 -6.69
C PRO A 822 -1.48 -10.21 -6.18
N ASN A 823 -1.86 -11.44 -5.86
CA ASN A 823 -3.16 -11.77 -5.28
C ASN A 823 -3.19 -11.68 -3.74
N MET A 824 -2.09 -11.28 -3.08
CA MET A 824 -2.00 -11.08 -1.64
C MET A 824 -2.07 -9.58 -1.30
N GLN A 825 -3.07 -9.19 -0.52
CA GLN A 825 -3.30 -7.80 -0.14
C GLN A 825 -3.21 -7.64 1.38
N LEU A 826 -2.35 -6.71 1.83
CA LEU A 826 -2.31 -6.30 3.22
C LEU A 826 -3.54 -5.47 3.58
N ILE A 827 -4.23 -5.86 4.64
CA ILE A 827 -5.44 -5.22 5.18
C ILE A 827 -5.31 -4.97 6.69
N GLY A 828 -4.12 -4.57 7.13
CA GLY A 828 -3.88 -4.12 8.50
C GLY A 828 -4.86 -3.03 8.93
N GLY A 829 -5.23 -3.02 10.22
CA GLY A 829 -6.15 -2.01 10.77
C GLY A 829 -7.63 -2.19 10.40
N ILE A 830 -8.02 -3.27 9.69
CA ILE A 830 -9.42 -3.52 9.29
C ILE A 830 -10.40 -3.66 10.48
N ASN A 831 -9.90 -4.03 11.66
CA ASN A 831 -10.72 -4.14 12.87
C ASN A 831 -10.94 -2.80 13.58
N CYS A 832 -10.33 -1.71 13.09
CA CYS A 832 -10.47 -0.38 13.67
C CYS A 832 -11.63 0.37 13.00
N GLU A 833 -12.48 1.03 13.80
CA GLU A 833 -13.58 1.83 13.28
C GLU A 833 -13.08 3.08 12.53
N ILE A 834 -13.55 3.28 11.30
CA ILE A 834 -13.34 4.54 10.56
C ILE A 834 -14.49 5.48 10.91
N LYS A 835 -14.17 6.60 11.57
CA LYS A 835 -15.16 7.65 11.87
C LYS A 835 -15.37 8.54 10.62
N ASN A 836 -16.63 8.77 10.26
CA ASN A 836 -17.06 9.66 9.17
C ASN A 836 -16.44 9.35 7.79
N PRO A 837 -16.70 8.17 7.20
CA PRO A 837 -16.16 7.83 5.88
C PRO A 837 -16.67 8.79 4.80
N LEU A 838 -15.79 9.14 3.85
CA LEU A 838 -16.17 9.89 2.65
C LEU A 838 -17.16 9.05 1.83
N MET A 839 -18.46 9.35 1.93
CA MET A 839 -19.49 8.57 1.23
C MET A 839 -19.52 8.84 -0.28
N LYS A 840 -18.91 9.94 -0.77
CA LYS A 840 -19.14 10.45 -2.14
C LYS A 840 -17.96 11.15 -2.82
N VAL A 841 -16.71 10.94 -2.40
CA VAL A 841 -15.55 11.56 -3.08
C VAL A 841 -14.47 10.51 -3.39
N SER A 842 -14.29 10.21 -4.68
CA SER A 842 -13.20 9.35 -5.17
C SER A 842 -11.87 10.11 -5.17
N ILE A 843 -11.31 10.35 -3.98
CA ILE A 843 -9.96 10.96 -3.84
C ILE A 843 -8.85 9.92 -4.10
N THR A 844 -9.18 8.62 -4.09
CA THR A 844 -8.19 7.56 -4.20
C THR A 844 -7.97 7.11 -5.66
N PHE A 845 -6.70 6.91 -6.02
CA PHE A 845 -6.15 6.54 -7.35
C PHE A 845 -6.36 7.52 -8.52
N THR A 846 -7.42 8.33 -8.48
CA THR A 846 -7.79 9.11 -9.66
C THR A 846 -7.02 10.44 -9.76
N LEU A 847 -6.58 11.03 -8.64
CA LEU A 847 -5.76 12.25 -8.62
C LEU A 847 -4.35 12.06 -9.20
N PHE A 848 -3.83 10.83 -9.19
CA PHE A 848 -2.41 10.52 -9.42
C PHE A 848 -2.16 9.61 -10.63
N THR A 849 -3.22 9.31 -11.39
CA THR A 849 -3.20 8.74 -12.75
C THR A 849 -4.03 9.64 -13.66
#